data_AF-X6NMF9-F1
#
_entry.id   AF-X6NMF9-F1
#
_cell.length_a   1.000
_cell.length_b   1.000
_cell.length_c   1.000
_cell.angle_alpha   90.00
_cell.angle_beta   90.00
_cell.angle_gamma   90.00
#
_symmetry.space_group_name_H-M   'P 1'
#
loop_
_entity.id
_entity.type
_entity.pdbx_description
1 polymer ?
#
loop_
_entity_poly.entity_id
_entity_poly.type
_entity_poly.pdbx_seq_one_letter_code
_entity_poly.pdbx_strand_id
1 'polypeptide(L)'
;MDSTTTNVLYLIMFELFFFYLQMDKRTNWNDPFKVSMLSNGKWKDCFILFDYEFRRIVLLHSNQKGKSKVRTLQVGNPKRSLLELNVNIQYRHDYSEVETNYVKYWIITPNNSWHFRTIRDDNRDTLSNWCSEFNSFQVIAKENSSTYIKPFNPYLITLKQALQHFKSQLQMPPIPSNINEDSLLNDIYQHLSGYPNTQVRWKIDYKCMVSHKYTICIERNNISKSIKREDITSPKEKHKFNPLLYECDIYKLKKMQDTVSSIDPSNNELKLLLHEVIKNGYLIDLIERQQENEDSIKQAINYDEQDVNKLILNDEILTILNEVKILYRDDIHKQMGYPLQLHQICAILLYCGKPCNVQFSKDQIQFQHYKWSFLDRSLQGAISILNSHERREEESIDLYCGLATVRLENIKEIKQGFFISHVSTSDDIQVAQIYRSDRGCAIHSCDVSWISPFEHEREILFSRSNSAQFLDEKNKEKTTWNARIENENENTQMILLTWTVYDEFIQQTVRISKMWNHAIDLNLIYVISLLQKDEDATVVHLSLFEEWRKKPNNERKYEEKKKKFMENRCCNHRINLFSIYYCEEKGFQEYTPIEFATIATVLKGLPFQLTINEIKIFLKHVICCYFIQRYNLKTQKHCNSLFVDFSHQNKKTKSGLIFFINHFVKLFLPDKKTFKKII
;
A
#
# COMPACT_ATOMS: atom_id res chain seq x y z
N MET A 1 -41.46 5.31 -41.89
CA MET A 1 -40.77 4.01 -41.81
C MET A 1 -41.82 2.95 -42.08
N ASP A 2 -41.55 2.07 -43.04
CA ASP A 2 -42.55 1.10 -43.50
C ASP A 2 -42.82 0.04 -42.43
N SER A 3 -44.07 -0.39 -42.30
CA SER A 3 -44.54 -1.30 -41.24
C SER A 3 -43.73 -2.60 -41.16
N THR A 4 -43.15 -3.02 -42.29
CA THR A 4 -42.29 -4.19 -42.43
C THR A 4 -40.96 -4.01 -41.70
N THR A 5 -40.37 -2.81 -41.70
CA THR A 5 -39.10 -2.55 -41.02
C THR A 5 -39.28 -2.57 -39.50
N THR A 6 -40.41 -2.04 -39.01
CA THR A 6 -40.76 -2.05 -37.59
C THR A 6 -41.04 -3.48 -37.10
N ASN A 7 -41.75 -4.29 -37.90
CA ASN A 7 -42.03 -5.69 -37.56
C ASN A 7 -40.78 -6.57 -37.57
N VAL A 8 -39.83 -6.34 -38.49
CA VAL A 8 -38.53 -7.04 -38.47
C VAL A 8 -37.70 -6.62 -37.27
N LEU A 9 -37.72 -5.34 -36.88
CA LEU A 9 -37.03 -4.89 -35.67
C LEU A 9 -37.64 -5.50 -34.40
N TYR A 10 -38.98 -5.58 -34.34
CA TYR A 10 -39.69 -6.24 -33.24
C TYR A 10 -39.42 -7.75 -33.21
N LEU A 11 -39.33 -8.43 -34.35
CA LEU A 11 -38.96 -9.86 -34.39
C LEU A 11 -37.52 -10.08 -33.94
N ILE A 12 -36.58 -9.22 -34.36
CA ILE A 12 -35.18 -9.33 -33.91
C ILE A 12 -35.06 -9.03 -32.42
N MET A 13 -35.76 -8.01 -31.93
CA MET A 13 -35.81 -7.69 -30.49
C MET A 13 -36.50 -8.78 -29.69
N PHE A 14 -37.56 -9.40 -30.23
CA PHE A 14 -38.29 -10.49 -29.59
C PHE A 14 -37.48 -11.79 -29.59
N GLU A 15 -36.81 -12.14 -30.69
CA GLU A 15 -35.87 -13.27 -30.75
C GLU A 15 -34.68 -13.05 -29.82
N LEU A 16 -34.07 -11.85 -29.80
CA LEU A 16 -33.02 -11.52 -28.84
C LEU A 16 -33.51 -11.58 -27.40
N PHE A 17 -34.75 -11.14 -27.13
CA PHE A 17 -35.37 -11.20 -25.80
C PHE A 17 -35.76 -12.63 -25.40
N PHE A 18 -36.21 -13.47 -26.33
CA PHE A 18 -36.52 -14.88 -26.08
C PHE A 18 -35.24 -15.71 -25.91
N PHE A 19 -34.19 -15.39 -26.68
CA PHE A 19 -32.85 -15.92 -26.49
C PHE A 19 -32.34 -15.50 -25.09
N TYR A 20 -32.49 -14.22 -24.72
CA TYR A 20 -32.15 -13.71 -23.38
C TYR A 20 -32.92 -14.43 -22.26
N LEU A 21 -34.24 -14.62 -22.42
CA LEU A 21 -35.10 -15.32 -21.45
C LEU A 21 -34.86 -16.83 -21.36
N GLN A 22 -34.45 -17.49 -22.45
CA GLN A 22 -34.04 -18.91 -22.43
C GLN A 22 -32.63 -19.08 -21.84
N MET A 23 -31.74 -18.09 -22.00
CA MET A 23 -30.38 -18.10 -21.45
C MET A 23 -30.36 -17.88 -19.92
N ASP A 24 -31.29 -17.10 -19.39
CA ASP A 24 -31.38 -16.72 -17.96
C ASP A 24 -31.76 -17.88 -17.01
N LYS A 25 -32.39 -18.96 -17.53
CA LYS A 25 -32.91 -20.05 -16.68
C LYS A 25 -31.97 -21.25 -16.49
N ARG A 26 -30.83 -21.34 -17.20
CA ARG A 26 -29.92 -22.51 -17.09
C ARG A 26 -28.43 -22.17 -17.04
N THR A 27 -28.03 -20.94 -17.31
CA THR A 27 -26.63 -20.56 -17.38
C THR A 27 -26.47 -19.16 -16.81
N ASN A 28 -25.63 -18.99 -15.78
CA ASN A 28 -25.16 -17.67 -15.31
C ASN A 28 -24.42 -16.98 -16.47
N TRP A 29 -25.14 -16.33 -17.38
CA TRP A 29 -24.52 -15.46 -18.37
C TRP A 29 -24.23 -14.13 -17.69
N ASN A 30 -22.96 -13.77 -17.68
CA ASN A 30 -22.52 -12.46 -17.26
C ASN A 30 -22.85 -11.43 -18.34
N ASP A 31 -23.17 -10.20 -17.94
CA ASP A 31 -23.44 -9.10 -18.87
C ASP A 31 -22.32 -8.95 -19.92
N PRO A 32 -22.66 -8.60 -21.19
CA PRO A 32 -21.67 -8.41 -22.25
C PRO A 32 -20.55 -7.49 -21.80
N PHE A 33 -19.34 -8.01 -21.80
CA PHE A 33 -18.20 -7.33 -21.20
C PHE A 33 -17.29 -6.72 -22.26
N LYS A 34 -16.99 -5.43 -22.15
CA LYS A 34 -16.19 -4.72 -23.16
C LYS A 34 -14.68 -4.89 -22.88
N VAL A 35 -13.95 -5.38 -23.88
CA VAL A 35 -12.49 -5.54 -23.85
C VAL A 35 -11.87 -5.12 -25.17
N SER A 36 -10.56 -4.88 -25.21
CA SER A 36 -9.84 -4.78 -26.48
C SER A 36 -9.03 -6.06 -26.72
N MET A 37 -9.20 -6.69 -27.88
CA MET A 37 -8.45 -7.89 -28.28
C MET A 37 -7.39 -7.54 -29.33
N LEU A 38 -6.19 -8.10 -29.20
CA LEU A 38 -5.14 -7.98 -30.21
C LEU A 38 -5.48 -8.88 -31.41
N SER A 39 -5.74 -8.27 -32.57
CA SER A 39 -6.07 -8.98 -33.81
C SER A 39 -5.28 -8.38 -34.97
N ASN A 40 -4.43 -9.20 -35.61
CA ASN A 40 -3.55 -8.79 -36.70
C ASN A 40 -2.64 -7.60 -36.32
N GLY A 41 -2.03 -7.67 -35.13
CA GLY A 41 -1.12 -6.64 -34.62
C GLY A 41 -1.80 -5.33 -34.19
N LYS A 42 -3.13 -5.26 -34.18
CA LYS A 42 -3.89 -4.07 -33.75
C LYS A 42 -4.91 -4.41 -32.67
N TRP A 43 -5.02 -3.57 -31.66
CA TRP A 43 -6.05 -3.69 -30.63
C TRP A 43 -7.41 -3.27 -31.19
N LYS A 44 -8.44 -4.08 -30.96
CA LYS A 44 -9.81 -3.82 -31.39
C LYS A 44 -10.78 -4.08 -30.26
N ASP A 45 -11.65 -3.12 -29.99
CA ASP A 45 -12.73 -3.28 -29.03
C ASP A 45 -13.72 -4.36 -29.49
N CYS A 46 -14.14 -5.19 -28.55
CA CYS A 46 -15.22 -6.14 -28.72
C CYS A 46 -15.94 -6.35 -27.39
N PHE A 47 -17.20 -6.76 -27.47
CA PHE A 47 -17.86 -7.38 -26.33
C PHE A 47 -17.56 -8.88 -26.35
N ILE A 48 -17.40 -9.46 -25.18
CA ILE A 48 -17.18 -10.89 -25.03
C ILE A 48 -18.37 -11.53 -24.32
N LEU A 49 -18.65 -12.77 -24.70
CA LEU A 49 -19.62 -13.64 -24.08
C LEU A 49 -19.00 -15.03 -23.93
N PHE A 50 -19.33 -15.71 -22.84
CA PHE A 50 -18.79 -17.02 -22.52
C PHE A 50 -19.85 -18.08 -22.79
N ASP A 51 -19.58 -18.92 -23.77
CA ASP A 51 -20.40 -20.08 -24.07
C ASP A 51 -19.70 -21.30 -23.46
N TYR A 52 -20.04 -21.57 -22.20
CA TYR A 52 -19.46 -22.67 -21.43
C TYR A 52 -19.85 -24.05 -21.96
N GLU A 53 -21.05 -24.17 -22.54
CA GLU A 53 -21.55 -25.41 -23.16
C GLU A 53 -20.69 -25.80 -24.36
N PHE A 54 -20.46 -24.85 -25.28
CA PHE A 54 -19.64 -25.08 -26.47
C PHE A 54 -18.16 -24.72 -26.28
N ARG A 55 -17.76 -24.34 -25.06
CA ARG A 55 -16.38 -24.02 -24.65
C ARG A 55 -15.70 -23.00 -25.56
N ARG A 56 -16.41 -21.92 -25.86
CA ARG A 56 -15.92 -20.86 -26.74
C ARG A 56 -16.19 -19.48 -26.15
N ILE A 57 -15.30 -18.56 -26.46
CA ILE A 57 -15.51 -17.14 -26.19
C ILE A 57 -16.07 -16.52 -27.46
N VAL A 58 -17.28 -15.98 -27.40
CA VAL A 58 -17.91 -15.27 -28.51
C VAL A 58 -17.50 -13.82 -28.44
N LEU A 59 -16.94 -13.30 -29.53
CA LEU A 59 -16.51 -11.92 -29.69
C LEU A 59 -17.52 -11.20 -30.58
N LEU A 60 -18.10 -10.13 -30.06
CA LEU A 60 -18.99 -9.24 -30.80
C LEU A 60 -18.24 -7.96 -31.13
N HIS A 61 -17.79 -7.84 -32.38
CA HIS A 61 -17.16 -6.62 -32.86
C HIS A 61 -18.23 -5.63 -33.34
N SER A 62 -18.28 -4.44 -32.74
CA SER A 62 -19.04 -3.31 -33.26
C SER A 62 -18.29 -2.69 -34.43
N ASN A 63 -18.83 -2.79 -35.65
CA ASN A 63 -18.30 -2.04 -36.78
C ASN A 63 -18.99 -0.67 -36.89
N GLN A 64 -18.26 0.34 -37.35
CA GLN A 64 -18.78 1.71 -37.58
C GLN A 64 -20.01 1.77 -38.51
N LYS A 65 -20.28 0.73 -39.31
CA LYS A 65 -21.42 0.65 -40.24
C LYS A 65 -22.64 -0.10 -39.68
N GLY A 66 -22.74 -0.28 -38.36
CA GLY A 66 -23.88 -0.96 -37.72
C GLY A 66 -23.98 -2.47 -37.96
N LYS A 67 -23.09 -3.08 -38.75
CA LYS A 67 -23.02 -4.54 -38.94
C LYS A 67 -22.11 -5.17 -37.88
N SER A 68 -22.69 -5.79 -36.86
CA SER A 68 -21.94 -6.57 -35.87
C SER A 68 -21.30 -7.79 -36.52
N LYS A 69 -19.99 -7.96 -36.33
CA LYS A 69 -19.29 -9.18 -36.76
C LYS A 69 -19.07 -10.07 -35.55
N VAL A 70 -19.74 -11.22 -35.56
CA VAL A 70 -19.54 -12.27 -34.57
C VAL A 70 -18.32 -13.09 -34.96
N ARG A 71 -17.43 -13.33 -33.99
CA ARG A 71 -16.33 -14.29 -34.09
C ARG A 71 -16.38 -15.20 -32.87
N THR A 72 -15.83 -16.40 -32.99
CA THR A 72 -15.71 -17.32 -31.86
C THR A 72 -14.26 -17.72 -31.70
N LEU A 73 -13.79 -17.75 -30.46
CA LEU A 73 -12.51 -18.33 -30.08
C LEU A 73 -12.81 -19.66 -29.41
N GLN A 74 -12.35 -20.75 -30.03
CA GLN A 74 -12.53 -22.07 -29.44
C GLN A 74 -11.50 -22.25 -28.33
N VAL A 75 -11.95 -22.32 -27.08
CA VAL A 75 -11.08 -22.41 -25.90
C VAL A 75 -10.87 -23.87 -25.47
N GLY A 76 -11.84 -24.75 -25.73
CA GLY A 76 -11.73 -26.19 -25.48
C GLY A 76 -12.44 -27.02 -26.55
N ASN A 77 -12.31 -28.36 -26.50
CA ASN A 77 -13.01 -29.24 -27.44
C ASN A 77 -14.46 -29.50 -26.97
N PRO A 78 -15.49 -29.12 -27.75
CA PRO A 78 -16.89 -29.32 -27.35
C PRO A 78 -17.32 -30.80 -27.35
N LYS A 79 -16.53 -31.69 -27.99
CA LYS A 79 -16.84 -33.13 -28.14
C LYS A 79 -16.07 -34.05 -27.20
N ARG A 80 -15.04 -33.57 -26.50
CA ARG A 80 -14.31 -34.37 -25.51
C ARG A 80 -14.98 -34.23 -24.14
N SER A 81 -14.94 -35.30 -23.33
CA SER A 81 -15.41 -35.27 -21.94
C SER A 81 -14.74 -34.13 -21.18
N LEU A 82 -15.38 -33.64 -20.11
CA LEU A 82 -15.08 -32.43 -19.35
C LEU A 82 -13.63 -32.24 -18.81
N LEU A 83 -12.68 -33.09 -19.19
CA LEU A 83 -11.45 -33.38 -18.47
C LEU A 83 -10.16 -32.90 -19.13
N GLU A 84 -10.18 -32.39 -20.36
CA GLU A 84 -8.97 -31.90 -21.03
C GLU A 84 -8.95 -30.36 -21.08
N LEU A 85 -8.58 -29.70 -19.99
CA LEU A 85 -8.70 -28.24 -19.92
C LEU A 85 -7.42 -27.59 -19.47
N ASN A 86 -6.72 -26.94 -20.40
CA ASN A 86 -5.50 -26.20 -20.13
C ASN A 86 -5.68 -24.71 -20.42
N VAL A 87 -6.73 -24.07 -19.88
CA VAL A 87 -6.83 -22.60 -19.96
C VAL A 87 -5.76 -21.99 -19.06
N ASN A 88 -4.57 -21.72 -19.62
CA ASN A 88 -3.49 -21.05 -18.91
C ASN A 88 -3.67 -19.54 -19.03
N ILE A 89 -3.75 -18.84 -17.90
CA ILE A 89 -3.95 -17.39 -17.88
C ILE A 89 -2.63 -16.72 -17.46
N GLN A 90 -2.08 -15.90 -18.35
CA GLN A 90 -0.96 -15.01 -18.03
C GLN A 90 -1.43 -13.58 -17.86
N TYR A 91 -0.83 -12.86 -16.92
CA TYR A 91 -1.07 -11.44 -16.68
C TYR A 91 0.16 -10.64 -17.08
N ARG A 92 -0.04 -9.50 -17.75
CA ARG A 92 1.02 -8.52 -18.03
C ARG A 92 0.46 -7.10 -17.89
N HIS A 93 1.32 -6.16 -17.54
CA HIS A 93 1.00 -4.73 -17.64
C HIS A 93 1.58 -4.21 -18.95
N ASP A 94 0.77 -3.48 -19.70
CA ASP A 94 1.20 -2.79 -20.91
C ASP A 94 1.24 -1.29 -20.65
N TYR A 95 2.47 -0.78 -20.65
CA TYR A 95 2.80 0.62 -20.43
C TYR A 95 3.12 1.37 -21.74
N SER A 96 2.89 0.74 -22.91
CA SER A 96 3.27 1.32 -24.21
C SER A 96 2.58 2.66 -24.51
N GLU A 97 1.38 2.87 -23.97
CA GLU A 97 0.58 4.09 -24.16
C GLU A 97 0.54 5.00 -22.93
N VAL A 98 1.32 4.71 -21.87
CA VAL A 98 1.33 5.50 -20.63
C VAL A 98 1.87 6.90 -20.88
N GLU A 99 2.96 7.01 -21.63
CA GLU A 99 3.59 8.31 -21.91
C GLU A 99 2.71 9.16 -22.84
N THR A 100 1.96 8.56 -23.77
CA THR A 100 1.16 9.31 -24.75
C THR A 100 -0.26 9.60 -24.25
N ASN A 101 -0.92 8.59 -23.70
CA ASN A 101 -2.36 8.61 -23.42
C ASN A 101 -2.67 8.53 -21.92
N TYR A 102 -1.67 8.35 -21.05
CA TYR A 102 -1.84 8.19 -19.60
C TYR A 102 -2.70 6.97 -19.22
N VAL A 103 -2.80 5.99 -20.13
CA VAL A 103 -3.57 4.77 -19.94
C VAL A 103 -2.63 3.60 -19.68
N LYS A 104 -2.88 2.88 -18.59
CA LYS A 104 -2.30 1.56 -18.36
C LYS A 104 -3.29 0.52 -18.80
N TYR A 105 -2.78 -0.49 -19.48
CA TYR A 105 -3.59 -1.63 -19.86
C TYR A 105 -3.19 -2.86 -19.06
N TRP A 106 -4.21 -3.57 -18.59
CA TRP A 106 -4.07 -4.86 -17.93
C TRP A 106 -4.30 -5.94 -18.96
N ILE A 107 -3.22 -6.62 -19.36
CA ILE A 107 -3.27 -7.67 -20.36
C ILE A 107 -3.54 -9.02 -19.70
N ILE A 108 -4.50 -9.74 -20.28
CA ILE A 108 -4.74 -11.16 -20.03
C ILE A 108 -4.41 -11.92 -21.30
N THR A 109 -3.62 -12.99 -21.15
CA THR A 109 -3.30 -13.87 -22.27
C THR A 109 -3.73 -15.30 -21.97
N PRO A 110 -4.96 -15.71 -22.37
CA PRO A 110 -5.37 -17.10 -22.29
C PRO A 110 -4.63 -17.95 -23.34
N ASN A 111 -4.10 -19.09 -22.91
CA ASN A 111 -3.42 -20.11 -23.73
C ASN A 111 -2.25 -19.59 -24.56
N ASN A 112 -1.59 -18.53 -24.12
CA ASN A 112 -0.51 -17.85 -24.86
C ASN A 112 -0.92 -17.42 -26.29
N SER A 113 -2.21 -17.42 -26.61
CA SER A 113 -2.72 -17.34 -27.98
C SER A 113 -3.52 -16.06 -28.20
N TRP A 114 -4.37 -15.71 -27.25
CA TRP A 114 -5.25 -14.56 -27.36
C TRP A 114 -4.83 -13.52 -26.35
N HIS A 115 -4.71 -12.27 -26.77
CA HIS A 115 -4.30 -11.18 -25.90
C HIS A 115 -5.49 -10.24 -25.78
N PHE A 116 -6.01 -10.13 -24.56
CA PHE A 116 -7.04 -9.18 -24.19
C PHE A 116 -6.42 -8.11 -23.34
N ARG A 117 -6.89 -6.88 -23.45
CA ARG A 117 -6.52 -5.80 -22.54
C ARG A 117 -7.76 -5.10 -22.00
N THR A 118 -7.70 -4.77 -20.72
CA THR A 118 -8.71 -3.97 -20.01
C THR A 118 -8.05 -2.72 -19.44
N ILE A 119 -8.84 -1.68 -19.18
CA ILE A 119 -8.35 -0.42 -18.57
C ILE A 119 -8.32 -0.54 -17.04
N ARG A 120 -9.31 -1.23 -16.46
CA ARG A 120 -9.42 -1.47 -15.03
C ARG A 120 -8.89 -2.86 -14.68
N ASP A 121 -8.35 -2.99 -13.48
CA ASP A 121 -7.85 -4.23 -12.88
C ASP A 121 -8.97 -5.16 -12.43
N ASP A 122 -10.06 -4.64 -11.87
CA ASP A 122 -11.26 -5.42 -11.56
C ASP A 122 -11.89 -6.07 -12.80
N ASN A 123 -11.86 -5.36 -13.94
CA ASN A 123 -12.24 -5.88 -15.24
C ASN A 123 -11.30 -7.02 -15.68
N ARG A 124 -10.00 -6.88 -15.42
CA ARG A 124 -9.04 -7.96 -15.68
C ARG A 124 -9.38 -9.18 -14.82
N ASP A 125 -9.64 -8.97 -13.53
CA ASP A 125 -9.89 -10.06 -12.60
C ASP A 125 -11.21 -10.76 -12.91
N THR A 126 -12.25 -10.00 -13.26
CA THR A 126 -13.54 -10.51 -13.74
C THR A 126 -13.38 -11.38 -14.99
N LEU A 127 -12.66 -10.87 -16.01
CA LEU A 127 -12.36 -11.61 -17.22
C LEU A 127 -11.57 -12.89 -16.92
N SER A 128 -10.60 -12.81 -16.02
CA SER A 128 -9.81 -13.95 -15.58
C SER A 128 -10.69 -15.00 -14.91
N ASN A 129 -11.58 -14.59 -14.01
CA ASN A 129 -12.52 -15.46 -13.32
C ASN A 129 -13.41 -16.21 -14.31
N TRP A 130 -13.98 -15.53 -15.29
CA TRP A 130 -14.79 -16.20 -16.32
C TRP A 130 -13.97 -17.14 -17.21
N CYS A 131 -12.74 -16.76 -17.58
CA CYS A 131 -11.85 -17.68 -18.29
C CYS A 131 -11.49 -18.90 -17.43
N SER A 132 -11.40 -18.73 -16.11
CA SER A 132 -11.06 -19.78 -15.16
C SER A 132 -12.20 -20.78 -14.93
N GLU A 133 -13.45 -20.41 -15.20
CA GLU A 133 -14.62 -21.31 -15.13
C GLU A 133 -14.57 -22.39 -16.22
N PHE A 134 -13.81 -22.18 -17.29
CA PHE A 134 -13.56 -23.26 -18.25
C PHE A 134 -12.77 -24.42 -17.66
N ASN A 135 -12.07 -24.25 -16.52
CA ASN A 135 -11.25 -25.28 -15.88
C ASN A 135 -11.95 -25.80 -14.60
N SER A 136 -11.81 -27.10 -14.31
CA SER A 136 -12.44 -27.75 -13.13
C SER A 136 -11.73 -27.48 -11.80
N PHE A 137 -10.46 -27.07 -11.85
CA PHE A 137 -9.63 -26.81 -10.69
C PHE A 137 -9.22 -25.35 -10.61
N GLN A 138 -9.55 -24.68 -9.50
CA GLN A 138 -9.28 -23.26 -9.30
C GLN A 138 -8.47 -23.01 -8.04
N VAL A 139 -7.51 -22.11 -8.13
CA VAL A 139 -6.80 -21.56 -6.99
C VAL A 139 -7.19 -20.12 -6.82
N ILE A 140 -7.74 -19.81 -5.67
CA ILE A 140 -8.18 -18.50 -5.23
C ILE A 140 -7.08 -17.94 -4.31
N ALA A 141 -6.26 -17.05 -4.84
CA ALA A 141 -5.28 -16.31 -4.04
C ALA A 141 -5.93 -15.01 -3.54
N LYS A 142 -5.94 -14.79 -2.23
CA LYS A 142 -6.46 -13.56 -1.62
C LYS A 142 -5.32 -12.74 -1.03
N GLU A 143 -5.26 -11.48 -1.41
CA GLU A 143 -4.38 -10.48 -0.82
C GLU A 143 -5.23 -9.30 -0.36
N ASN A 144 -5.32 -9.13 0.95
CA ASN A 144 -6.21 -8.13 1.56
C ASN A 144 -7.65 -8.29 1.05
N SER A 145 -8.16 -7.30 0.31
CA SER A 145 -9.48 -7.30 -0.32
C SER A 145 -9.51 -7.89 -1.74
N SER A 146 -8.35 -8.07 -2.38
CA SER A 146 -8.26 -8.54 -3.75
C SER A 146 -8.27 -10.06 -3.82
N THR A 147 -8.98 -10.61 -4.81
CA THR A 147 -9.09 -12.06 -5.03
C THR A 147 -8.68 -12.38 -6.46
N TYR A 148 -7.64 -13.19 -6.62
CA TYR A 148 -7.13 -13.65 -7.91
C TYR A 148 -7.47 -15.12 -8.08
N ILE A 149 -8.18 -15.47 -9.15
CA ILE A 149 -8.43 -16.85 -9.50
C ILE A 149 -7.44 -17.27 -10.58
N LYS A 150 -6.72 -18.36 -10.30
CA LYS A 150 -5.78 -18.97 -11.24
C LYS A 150 -6.21 -20.41 -11.45
N PRO A 151 -6.56 -20.79 -12.68
CA PRO A 151 -7.04 -22.13 -12.90
C PRO A 151 -5.88 -23.08 -13.26
N PHE A 152 -6.06 -24.36 -12.96
CA PHE A 152 -5.16 -25.42 -13.43
C PHE A 152 -5.90 -26.55 -14.13
N ASN A 153 -5.16 -27.29 -14.95
CA ASN A 153 -5.59 -28.59 -15.43
C ASN A 153 -5.21 -29.68 -14.42
N PRO A 154 -6.15 -30.29 -13.69
CA PRO A 154 -5.78 -31.29 -12.70
C PRO A 154 -5.19 -32.58 -13.31
N TYR A 155 -5.37 -32.81 -14.62
CA TYR A 155 -4.86 -33.97 -15.34
C TYR A 155 -3.45 -33.79 -15.91
N LEU A 156 -2.98 -32.54 -16.03
CA LEU A 156 -1.67 -32.24 -16.62
C LEU A 156 -0.70 -31.63 -15.62
N ILE A 157 -1.18 -31.16 -14.47
CA ILE A 157 -0.34 -30.59 -13.44
C ILE A 157 -0.20 -31.57 -12.27
N THR A 158 1.04 -31.87 -11.92
CA THR A 158 1.33 -32.53 -10.64
C THR A 158 1.12 -31.55 -9.51
N LEU A 159 0.93 -32.07 -8.29
CA LEU A 159 0.95 -31.27 -7.09
C LEU A 159 2.21 -30.42 -7.06
N LYS A 160 3.40 -31.01 -7.21
CA LYS A 160 4.70 -30.33 -7.27
C LYS A 160 4.76 -29.22 -8.30
N GLN A 161 4.23 -29.43 -9.51
CA GLN A 161 4.20 -28.39 -10.54
C GLN A 161 3.26 -27.26 -10.16
N ALA A 162 2.07 -27.56 -9.60
CA ALA A 162 1.15 -26.56 -9.07
C ALA A 162 1.80 -25.78 -7.92
N LEU A 163 2.46 -26.48 -6.99
CA LEU A 163 3.24 -25.89 -5.90
C LEU A 163 4.37 -25.02 -6.45
N GLN A 164 5.16 -25.48 -7.42
CA GLN A 164 6.25 -24.71 -8.05
C GLN A 164 5.73 -23.47 -8.77
N HIS A 165 4.56 -23.58 -9.42
CA HIS A 165 3.89 -22.47 -10.07
C HIS A 165 3.52 -21.37 -9.06
N PHE A 166 3.19 -21.77 -7.83
CA PHE A 166 3.05 -20.83 -6.71
C PHE A 166 4.34 -20.56 -5.97
N LYS A 167 5.37 -21.39 -6.02
CA LYS A 167 6.62 -21.20 -5.24
C LYS A 167 7.40 -19.97 -5.71
N SER A 168 7.14 -19.50 -6.93
CA SER A 168 7.61 -18.19 -7.40
C SER A 168 6.76 -17.02 -6.92
N GLN A 169 5.58 -17.27 -6.35
CA GLN A 169 4.60 -16.28 -5.96
C GLN A 169 4.24 -16.30 -4.46
N LEU A 170 4.14 -17.45 -3.74
CA LEU A 170 3.49 -17.65 -2.43
C LEU A 170 3.82 -18.97 -1.70
N GLN A 171 3.68 -18.97 -0.36
CA GLN A 171 3.72 -20.15 0.51
C GLN A 171 2.36 -20.84 0.66
N MET A 172 2.38 -22.14 0.99
CA MET A 172 1.23 -23.02 0.86
C MET A 172 0.87 -23.79 2.14
N PRO A 173 -0.40 -24.20 2.28
CA PRO A 173 -0.88 -24.98 3.43
C PRO A 173 -0.22 -26.38 3.50
N PRO A 174 -0.23 -27.02 4.68
CA PRO A 174 0.34 -28.35 4.86
C PRO A 174 -0.42 -29.38 4.02
N ILE A 175 0.26 -29.91 3.01
CA ILE A 175 -0.19 -31.08 2.27
C ILE A 175 0.04 -32.29 3.20
N PRO A 176 -0.92 -33.22 3.30
CA PRO A 176 -0.72 -34.47 4.04
C PRO A 176 0.61 -35.12 3.64
N SER A 177 1.46 -35.44 4.61
CA SER A 177 2.83 -35.94 4.38
C SER A 177 2.90 -37.28 3.63
N ASN A 178 1.76 -37.91 3.38
CA ASN A 178 1.61 -39.16 2.65
C ASN A 178 1.30 -38.97 1.15
N ILE A 179 1.09 -37.75 0.66
CA ILE A 179 0.83 -37.49 -0.76
C ILE A 179 2.17 -37.31 -1.48
N ASN A 180 2.41 -38.13 -2.50
CA ASN A 180 3.54 -37.94 -3.40
C ASN A 180 3.37 -36.63 -4.17
N GLU A 181 4.32 -35.69 -4.04
CA GLU A 181 4.26 -34.40 -4.76
C GLU A 181 4.23 -34.60 -6.29
N ASP A 182 4.76 -35.71 -6.80
CA ASP A 182 4.72 -36.02 -8.23
C ASP A 182 3.36 -36.58 -8.70
N SER A 183 2.39 -36.80 -7.79
CA SER A 183 1.02 -37.18 -8.16
C SER A 183 0.28 -36.05 -8.88
N LEU A 184 -0.54 -36.41 -9.87
CA LEU A 184 -1.44 -35.45 -10.53
C LEU A 184 -2.50 -34.96 -9.55
N LEU A 185 -2.91 -33.69 -9.67
CA LEU A 185 -4.02 -33.18 -8.84
C LEU A 185 -5.29 -34.00 -9.04
N ASN A 186 -5.52 -34.53 -10.25
CA ASN A 186 -6.63 -35.44 -10.52
C ASN A 186 -6.57 -36.68 -9.61
N ASP A 187 -5.41 -37.32 -9.49
CA ASP A 187 -5.28 -38.55 -8.71
C ASP A 187 -5.51 -38.27 -7.21
N ILE A 188 -5.17 -37.06 -6.77
CA ILE A 188 -5.41 -36.57 -5.42
C ILE A 188 -6.91 -36.33 -5.20
N TYR A 189 -7.65 -35.76 -6.16
CA TYR A 189 -9.04 -35.32 -5.94
C TYR A 189 -10.13 -36.23 -6.53
N GLN A 190 -9.77 -37.23 -7.32
CA GLN A 190 -10.72 -38.13 -8.02
C GLN A 190 -11.68 -38.88 -7.09
N HIS A 191 -11.34 -39.01 -5.81
CA HIS A 191 -12.17 -39.68 -4.81
C HIS A 191 -13.24 -38.77 -4.18
N LEU A 192 -13.21 -37.46 -4.45
CA LEU A 192 -14.23 -36.53 -3.97
C LEU A 192 -15.55 -36.77 -4.70
N SER A 193 -16.64 -36.86 -3.94
CA SER A 193 -17.97 -37.08 -4.52
C SER A 193 -18.33 -35.96 -5.51
N GLY A 194 -18.72 -36.36 -6.73
CA GLY A 194 -19.05 -35.45 -7.81
C GLY A 194 -17.84 -34.85 -8.56
N TYR A 195 -16.59 -35.12 -8.18
CA TYR A 195 -15.44 -34.80 -9.03
C TYR A 195 -15.57 -35.56 -10.37
N PRO A 196 -15.26 -34.96 -11.53
CA PRO A 196 -14.65 -33.64 -11.78
C PRO A 196 -15.62 -32.45 -11.77
N ASN A 197 -16.92 -32.70 -11.64
CA ASN A 197 -17.96 -31.68 -11.74
C ASN A 197 -18.03 -30.80 -10.48
N THR A 198 -17.59 -31.34 -9.33
CA THR A 198 -17.38 -30.58 -8.10
C THR A 198 -16.12 -29.73 -8.24
N GLN A 199 -16.27 -28.41 -8.19
CA GLN A 199 -15.16 -27.48 -8.27
C GLN A 199 -14.27 -27.58 -7.01
N VAL A 200 -12.99 -27.89 -7.20
CA VAL A 200 -12.01 -27.85 -6.12
C VAL A 200 -11.38 -26.47 -6.06
N ARG A 201 -11.42 -25.84 -4.88
CA ARG A 201 -10.89 -24.49 -4.63
C ARG A 201 -9.76 -24.54 -3.61
N TRP A 202 -8.57 -24.10 -3.99
CA TRP A 202 -7.52 -23.78 -3.02
C TRP A 202 -7.61 -22.31 -2.64
N LYS A 203 -7.71 -22.00 -1.36
CA LYS A 203 -7.60 -20.63 -0.87
C LYS A 203 -6.17 -20.39 -0.39
N ILE A 204 -5.46 -19.46 -1.02
CA ILE A 204 -4.13 -19.04 -0.62
C ILE A 204 -4.24 -17.63 -0.06
N ASP A 205 -3.98 -17.45 1.23
CA ASP A 205 -3.90 -16.13 1.83
C ASP A 205 -2.45 -15.66 1.72
N TYR A 206 -2.24 -14.45 1.18
CA TYR A 206 -0.90 -13.95 0.96
C TYR A 206 -0.68 -12.47 1.16
N LYS A 207 0.60 -12.11 1.17
CA LYS A 207 1.09 -10.76 1.39
C LYS A 207 2.29 -10.52 0.47
N CYS A 208 2.18 -9.54 -0.42
CA CYS A 208 3.30 -9.11 -1.25
C CYS A 208 4.06 -7.95 -0.62
N MET A 209 5.29 -7.83 -1.08
CA MET A 209 6.12 -6.66 -0.89
C MET A 209 6.50 -6.10 -2.26
N VAL A 210 6.39 -4.79 -2.43
CA VAL A 210 6.91 -4.12 -3.63
C VAL A 210 8.42 -4.33 -3.70
N SER A 211 8.89 -4.85 -4.84
CA SER A 211 10.33 -5.06 -5.07
C SER A 211 11.11 -3.76 -4.87
N HIS A 212 12.27 -3.85 -4.21
CA HIS A 212 13.11 -2.69 -3.90
C HIS A 212 13.36 -1.76 -5.10
N LYS A 213 13.47 -2.30 -6.33
CA LYS A 213 13.67 -1.49 -7.56
C LYS A 213 12.53 -0.51 -7.88
N TYR A 214 11.32 -0.78 -7.39
CA TYR A 214 10.13 0.05 -7.60
C TYR A 214 9.76 0.84 -6.34
N THR A 215 10.69 0.99 -5.40
CA THR A 215 10.46 1.73 -4.17
C THR A 215 11.28 3.02 -4.16
N ILE A 216 10.89 3.93 -3.28
CA ILE A 216 11.50 5.24 -3.10
C ILE A 216 12.06 5.37 -1.69
N CYS A 217 13.22 6.03 -1.58
CA CYS A 217 13.72 6.48 -0.28
C CYS A 217 12.83 7.60 0.25
N ILE A 218 12.79 7.76 1.57
CA ILE A 218 12.08 8.88 2.17
C ILE A 218 13.02 10.08 2.28
N GLU A 219 14.30 9.91 2.64
CA GLU A 219 15.29 11.00 2.56
C GLU A 219 15.39 11.51 1.12
N ARG A 220 14.93 12.75 0.92
CA ARG A 220 14.99 13.43 -0.37
C ARG A 220 15.65 14.78 -0.19
N ASN A 221 16.95 14.81 -0.41
CA ASN A 221 17.68 16.07 -0.55
C ASN A 221 17.41 16.62 -1.95
N ASN A 222 16.71 17.77 -2.04
CA ASN A 222 16.48 18.55 -3.25
C ASN A 222 15.74 17.81 -4.39
N ILE A 223 14.44 17.51 -4.21
CA ILE A 223 13.59 17.11 -5.34
C ILE A 223 13.37 18.34 -6.21
N SER A 224 13.85 18.31 -7.46
CA SER A 224 13.41 19.27 -8.45
C SER A 224 11.93 19.02 -8.75
N LYS A 225 11.03 19.95 -8.41
CA LYS A 225 9.61 19.81 -8.76
C LYS A 225 9.42 19.96 -10.27
N SER A 226 8.55 19.13 -10.81
CA SER A 226 8.15 19.16 -12.23
C SER A 226 7.26 20.37 -12.56
N ILE A 227 6.60 20.96 -11.56
CA ILE A 227 5.72 22.14 -11.70
C ILE A 227 6.36 23.34 -11.00
N LYS A 228 6.72 24.38 -11.77
CA LYS A 228 7.12 25.70 -11.24
C LYS A 228 5.89 26.39 -10.66
N ARG A 229 5.96 26.89 -9.43
CA ARG A 229 4.78 27.44 -8.73
C ARG A 229 4.90 28.92 -8.42
N GLU A 230 3.73 29.57 -8.45
CA GLU A 230 3.48 30.88 -7.87
C GLU A 230 3.36 30.75 -6.34
N ASP A 231 3.77 31.78 -5.60
CA ASP A 231 3.68 31.84 -4.15
C ASP A 231 2.21 31.76 -3.70
N ILE A 232 1.73 30.55 -3.40
CA ILE A 232 0.40 30.35 -2.81
C ILE A 232 0.47 30.83 -1.36
N THR A 233 -0.07 32.02 -1.10
CA THR A 233 -0.32 32.47 0.28
C THR A 233 -1.23 31.46 0.99
N SER A 234 -0.71 30.83 2.03
CA SER A 234 -1.47 29.95 2.92
C SER A 234 -2.74 30.66 3.40
N PRO A 235 -3.92 29.99 3.44
CA PRO A 235 -5.15 30.61 3.92
C PRO A 235 -4.96 31.16 5.34
N LYS A 236 -5.30 32.44 5.52
CA LYS A 236 -5.07 33.17 6.78
C LYS A 236 -5.98 32.69 7.93
N GLU A 237 -7.10 32.05 7.61
CA GLU A 237 -8.12 31.67 8.59
C GLU A 237 -7.96 30.20 9.00
N LYS A 238 -7.49 29.98 10.24
CA LYS A 238 -7.32 28.64 10.81
C LYS A 238 -8.66 28.15 11.36
N HIS A 239 -9.31 27.22 10.67
CA HIS A 239 -10.52 26.57 11.17
C HIS A 239 -10.20 25.52 12.25
N LYS A 240 -11.15 25.31 13.18
CA LYS A 240 -11.08 24.22 14.15
C LYS A 240 -11.16 22.88 13.43
N PHE A 241 -10.04 22.18 13.38
CA PHE A 241 -9.91 20.88 12.73
C PHE A 241 -9.42 19.85 13.74
N ASN A 242 -10.31 18.95 14.16
CA ASN A 242 -9.96 17.82 15.02
C ASN A 242 -10.15 16.51 14.22
N PRO A 243 -9.07 15.88 13.73
CA PRO A 243 -9.16 14.65 12.97
C PRO A 243 -9.35 13.40 13.85
N LEU A 244 -9.35 13.53 15.18
CA LEU A 244 -9.44 12.40 16.10
C LEU A 244 -10.90 11.95 16.24
N LEU A 245 -11.14 10.64 16.13
CA LEU A 245 -12.46 10.07 16.31
C LEU A 245 -12.75 9.85 17.80
N TYR A 246 -13.94 10.23 18.27
CA TYR A 246 -14.39 9.94 19.63
C TYR A 246 -15.12 8.59 19.70
N GLU A 247 -15.06 7.93 20.86
CA GLU A 247 -15.65 6.60 21.03
C GLU A 247 -17.16 6.56 20.77
N CYS A 248 -17.87 7.63 21.16
CA CYS A 248 -19.32 7.76 20.94
C CYS A 248 -19.72 7.87 19.45
N ASP A 249 -18.76 8.14 18.56
CA ASP A 249 -19.03 8.41 17.16
C ASP A 249 -18.79 7.22 16.21
N ILE A 250 -18.29 6.09 16.72
CA ILE A 250 -17.97 4.90 15.90
C ILE A 250 -19.19 4.43 15.11
N TYR A 251 -20.38 4.44 15.73
CA TYR A 251 -21.62 4.04 15.06
C TYR A 251 -21.96 4.96 13.87
N LYS A 252 -21.68 6.27 13.99
CA LYS A 252 -21.88 7.22 12.90
C LYS A 252 -20.96 6.87 11.73
N LEU A 253 -19.68 6.65 12.01
CA LEU A 253 -18.69 6.28 10.98
C LEU A 253 -19.08 4.98 10.26
N LYS A 254 -19.56 3.98 11.00
CA LYS A 254 -20.02 2.71 10.42
C LYS A 254 -21.20 2.90 9.45
N LYS A 255 -22.26 3.58 9.93
CA LYS A 255 -23.47 3.86 9.12
C LYS A 255 -23.14 4.61 7.84
N MET A 256 -22.18 5.53 7.91
CA MET A 256 -21.74 6.29 6.74
C MET A 256 -21.01 5.44 5.72
N GLN A 257 -20.08 4.58 6.14
CA GLN A 257 -19.31 3.77 5.19
C GLN A 257 -20.22 2.82 4.41
N ASP A 258 -21.25 2.27 5.06
CA ASP A 258 -22.25 1.43 4.39
C ASP A 258 -22.97 2.20 3.26
N THR A 259 -23.16 3.52 3.44
CA THR A 259 -23.76 4.41 2.43
C THR A 259 -22.79 4.74 1.28
N VAL A 260 -21.50 4.93 1.58
CA VAL A 260 -20.48 5.26 0.56
C VAL A 260 -20.15 4.04 -0.33
N SER A 261 -20.29 2.84 0.21
CA SER A 261 -19.91 1.59 -0.48
C SER A 261 -20.92 1.14 -1.55
N SER A 262 -22.14 1.70 -1.56
CA SER A 262 -23.19 1.32 -2.52
C SER A 262 -23.11 2.06 -3.87
N ILE A 263 -22.16 2.99 -4.03
CA ILE A 263 -22.02 3.77 -5.26
C ILE A 263 -21.26 2.93 -6.29
N ASP A 264 -21.98 2.45 -7.30
CA ASP A 264 -21.42 1.73 -8.45
C ASP A 264 -20.46 2.67 -9.20
N PRO A 265 -19.16 2.36 -9.23
CA PRO A 265 -18.19 3.21 -9.90
C PRO A 265 -18.40 3.13 -11.42
N SER A 266 -18.80 4.26 -12.00
CA SER A 266 -18.79 4.44 -13.46
C SER A 266 -17.40 4.14 -14.04
N ASN A 267 -17.34 3.95 -15.35
CA ASN A 267 -16.10 3.58 -16.05
C ASN A 267 -14.99 4.64 -16.01
N ASN A 268 -15.20 5.83 -15.42
CA ASN A 268 -14.18 6.88 -15.36
C ASN A 268 -14.14 7.58 -13.99
N GLU A 269 -13.27 7.12 -13.10
CA GLU A 269 -13.12 7.65 -11.74
C GLU A 269 -12.62 9.10 -11.71
N LEU A 270 -11.83 9.54 -12.69
CA LEU A 270 -11.39 10.94 -12.78
C LEU A 270 -12.58 11.86 -13.06
N LYS A 271 -13.49 11.44 -13.94
CA LYS A 271 -14.70 12.19 -14.27
C LYS A 271 -15.66 12.26 -13.07
N LEU A 272 -15.81 11.17 -12.31
CA LEU A 272 -16.57 11.15 -11.06
C LEU A 272 -15.99 12.12 -10.02
N LEU A 273 -14.67 12.09 -9.84
CA LEU A 273 -13.96 12.99 -8.93
C LEU A 273 -14.18 14.47 -9.29
N LEU A 274 -13.94 14.84 -10.55
CA LEU A 274 -14.09 16.24 -10.98
C LEU A 274 -15.55 16.69 -10.93
N HIS A 275 -16.50 15.82 -11.29
CA HIS A 275 -17.93 16.11 -11.18
C HIS A 275 -18.34 16.38 -9.73
N GLU A 276 -17.86 15.58 -8.78
CA GLU A 276 -18.09 15.76 -7.35
C GLU A 276 -17.54 17.10 -6.84
N VAL A 277 -16.34 17.48 -7.24
CA VAL A 277 -15.74 18.78 -6.87
C VAL A 277 -16.56 19.95 -7.40
N ILE A 278 -17.01 19.88 -8.66
CA ILE A 278 -17.87 20.92 -9.27
C ILE A 278 -19.23 20.98 -8.56
N LYS A 279 -19.82 19.81 -8.27
CA LYS A 279 -21.10 19.70 -7.57
C LYS A 279 -21.06 20.35 -6.18
N ASN A 280 -19.93 20.24 -5.49
CA ASN A 280 -19.72 20.86 -4.19
C ASN A 280 -19.33 22.35 -4.26
N GLY A 281 -19.35 22.97 -5.45
CA GLY A 281 -19.11 24.41 -5.61
C GLY A 281 -17.64 24.80 -5.72
N TYR A 282 -16.76 23.86 -6.07
CA TYR A 282 -15.30 24.08 -6.16
C TYR A 282 -14.76 24.01 -7.59
N LEU A 283 -15.53 24.48 -8.57
CA LEU A 283 -15.06 24.55 -9.97
C LEU A 283 -13.77 25.40 -10.08
N ILE A 284 -13.66 26.47 -9.27
CA ILE A 284 -12.50 27.36 -9.26
C ILE A 284 -11.17 26.64 -8.95
N ASP A 285 -11.22 25.50 -8.27
CA ASP A 285 -10.02 24.72 -7.93
C ASP A 285 -9.52 23.86 -9.10
N LEU A 286 -10.35 23.70 -10.13
CA LEU A 286 -10.07 22.89 -11.32
C LEU A 286 -9.56 23.72 -12.50
N ILE A 287 -9.66 25.05 -12.41
CA ILE A 287 -9.37 26.01 -13.49
C ILE A 287 -8.32 27.04 -13.05
N GLU A 288 -7.88 27.89 -13.98
CA GLU A 288 -7.01 29.03 -13.68
C GLU A 288 -7.83 30.25 -13.23
N ARG A 289 -7.36 30.99 -12.21
CA ARG A 289 -8.09 32.06 -11.49
C ARG A 289 -8.64 33.22 -12.35
N GLN A 290 -8.27 33.30 -13.63
CA GLN A 290 -8.56 34.46 -14.48
C GLN A 290 -9.79 34.29 -15.40
N GLN A 291 -10.54 33.18 -15.31
CA GLN A 291 -11.65 32.93 -16.23
C GLN A 291 -12.99 33.53 -15.79
N GLU A 292 -13.74 34.06 -16.76
CA GLU A 292 -15.07 34.65 -16.60
C GLU A 292 -16.16 33.60 -16.28
N ASN A 293 -17.24 34.07 -15.64
CA ASN A 293 -18.51 33.41 -15.28
C ASN A 293 -18.52 31.86 -15.18
N GLU A 294 -18.69 31.34 -13.95
CA GLU A 294 -18.80 29.90 -13.64
C GLU A 294 -19.82 29.16 -14.53
N ASP A 295 -20.93 29.80 -14.89
CA ASP A 295 -21.97 29.21 -15.74
C ASP A 295 -21.48 28.96 -17.17
N SER A 296 -20.68 29.86 -17.72
CA SER A 296 -20.09 29.72 -19.06
C SER A 296 -19.11 28.56 -19.10
N ILE A 297 -18.33 28.37 -18.03
CA ILE A 297 -17.39 27.24 -17.90
C ILE A 297 -18.17 25.93 -17.78
N LYS A 298 -19.21 25.88 -16.92
CA LYS A 298 -20.09 24.70 -16.77
C LYS A 298 -20.75 24.30 -18.10
N GLN A 299 -21.20 25.27 -18.90
CA GLN A 299 -21.72 25.02 -20.24
C GLN A 299 -20.64 24.46 -21.18
N ALA A 300 -19.44 25.04 -21.18
CA ALA A 300 -18.35 24.61 -22.06
C ALA A 300 -17.86 23.18 -21.77
N ILE A 301 -17.88 22.76 -20.50
CA ILE A 301 -17.56 21.37 -20.10
C ILE A 301 -18.78 20.45 -20.09
N ASN A 302 -19.95 20.93 -20.53
CA ASN A 302 -21.21 20.18 -20.55
C ASN A 302 -21.54 19.54 -19.18
N TYR A 303 -21.40 20.34 -18.11
CA TYR A 303 -21.71 19.91 -16.75
C TYR A 303 -23.21 19.73 -16.57
N ASP A 304 -23.60 18.55 -16.10
CA ASP A 304 -24.97 18.21 -15.72
C ASP A 304 -24.91 17.62 -14.31
N GLU A 305 -25.61 18.23 -13.34
CA GLU A 305 -25.55 17.82 -11.93
C GLU A 305 -26.03 16.37 -11.70
N GLN A 306 -26.91 15.87 -12.55
CA GLN A 306 -27.53 14.54 -12.41
C GLN A 306 -26.84 13.48 -13.26
N ASP A 307 -26.20 13.87 -14.36
CA ASP A 307 -25.54 12.94 -15.29
C ASP A 307 -24.04 13.20 -15.40
N VAL A 308 -23.28 12.47 -14.60
CA VAL A 308 -21.81 12.52 -14.64
C VAL A 308 -21.26 12.15 -16.01
N ASN A 309 -21.95 11.34 -16.82
CA ASN A 309 -21.45 10.91 -18.13
C ASN A 309 -21.42 12.03 -19.18
N LYS A 310 -22.07 13.17 -18.92
CA LYS A 310 -22.05 14.32 -19.83
C LYS A 310 -20.80 15.19 -19.69
N LEU A 311 -20.15 15.18 -18.52
CA LEU A 311 -18.98 16.02 -18.24
C LEU A 311 -17.83 15.78 -19.23
N ILE A 312 -17.40 16.81 -19.94
CA ILE A 312 -16.30 16.75 -20.89
C ILE A 312 -15.00 17.09 -20.16
N LEU A 313 -14.01 16.20 -20.25
CA LEU A 313 -12.67 16.43 -19.69
C LEU A 313 -11.83 17.20 -20.71
N ASN A 314 -11.96 18.54 -20.71
CA ASN A 314 -11.17 19.44 -21.53
C ASN A 314 -10.05 20.06 -20.67
N ASP A 315 -8.79 19.81 -21.01
CA ASP A 315 -7.62 20.28 -20.28
C ASP A 315 -7.20 21.73 -20.61
N GLU A 316 -7.75 22.33 -21.66
CA GLU A 316 -7.67 23.78 -21.92
C GLU A 316 -8.55 24.57 -20.93
N ILE A 317 -9.65 23.96 -20.46
CA ILE A 317 -10.56 24.56 -19.50
C ILE A 317 -10.21 24.13 -18.08
N LEU A 318 -10.18 22.82 -17.83
CA LEU A 318 -9.86 22.21 -16.55
C LEU A 318 -8.34 22.06 -16.42
N THR A 319 -7.65 23.18 -16.18
CA THR A 319 -6.18 23.27 -16.16
C THR A 319 -5.52 22.32 -15.16
N ILE A 320 -6.23 21.89 -14.10
CA ILE A 320 -5.77 20.83 -13.19
C ILE A 320 -5.39 19.53 -13.92
N LEU A 321 -6.03 19.21 -15.05
CA LEU A 321 -5.71 18.04 -15.85
C LEU A 321 -4.27 18.11 -16.39
N ASN A 322 -3.77 19.30 -16.72
CA ASN A 322 -2.38 19.49 -17.14
C ASN A 322 -1.41 19.24 -15.98
N GLU A 323 -1.72 19.77 -14.77
CA GLU A 323 -0.93 19.49 -13.56
C GLU A 323 -0.85 17.98 -13.29
N VAL A 324 -1.98 17.29 -13.32
CA VAL A 324 -2.08 15.84 -13.10
C VAL A 324 -1.26 15.07 -14.14
N LYS A 325 -1.35 15.44 -15.42
CA LYS A 325 -0.60 14.80 -16.52
C LYS A 325 0.91 14.98 -16.38
N ILE A 326 1.36 16.16 -15.95
CA ILE A 326 2.78 16.44 -15.68
C ILE A 326 3.26 15.55 -14.54
N LEU A 327 2.55 15.53 -13.40
CA LEU A 327 2.90 14.70 -12.24
C LEU A 327 2.83 13.20 -12.53
N TYR A 328 1.93 12.78 -13.40
CA TYR A 328 1.87 11.38 -13.81
C TYR A 328 3.15 10.94 -14.56
N ARG A 329 3.81 11.86 -15.27
CA ARG A 329 5.09 11.60 -15.95
C ARG A 329 6.32 11.90 -15.07
N ASP A 330 6.11 12.26 -13.81
CA ASP A 330 7.20 12.57 -12.88
C ASP A 330 8.14 11.37 -12.72
N ASP A 331 9.44 11.62 -12.65
CA ASP A 331 10.47 10.58 -12.57
C ASP A 331 10.29 9.70 -11.32
N ILE A 332 9.76 10.26 -10.24
CA ILE A 332 9.45 9.51 -9.02
C ILE A 332 8.32 8.51 -9.26
N HIS A 333 7.25 8.95 -9.93
CA HIS A 333 6.13 8.09 -10.28
C HIS A 333 6.58 6.97 -11.25
N LYS A 334 7.39 7.33 -12.25
CA LYS A 334 8.01 6.40 -13.20
C LYS A 334 8.93 5.38 -12.53
N GLN A 335 9.78 5.82 -11.60
CA GLN A 335 10.65 4.93 -10.81
C GLN A 335 9.84 3.88 -10.04
N MET A 336 8.69 4.26 -9.50
CA MET A 336 7.79 3.33 -8.82
C MET A 336 7.03 2.39 -9.78
N GLY A 337 7.18 2.55 -11.10
CA GLY A 337 6.48 1.78 -12.12
C GLY A 337 5.08 2.32 -12.43
N TYR A 338 4.87 3.62 -12.26
CA TYR A 338 3.57 4.29 -12.36
C TYR A 338 2.51 3.59 -11.51
N PRO A 339 2.60 3.58 -10.18
CA PRO A 339 1.60 2.87 -9.38
C PRO A 339 0.26 3.62 -9.27
N LEU A 340 0.25 4.96 -9.39
CA LEU A 340 -0.96 5.78 -9.26
C LEU A 340 -1.69 6.00 -10.60
N GLN A 341 -3.01 6.13 -10.52
CA GLN A 341 -3.88 6.55 -11.62
C GLN A 341 -4.09 8.08 -11.60
N LEU A 342 -4.61 8.65 -12.69
CA LEU A 342 -4.80 10.11 -12.80
C LEU A 342 -5.72 10.68 -11.70
N HIS A 343 -6.82 10.00 -11.36
CA HIS A 343 -7.73 10.45 -10.30
C HIS A 343 -7.10 10.39 -8.90
N GLN A 344 -6.16 9.47 -8.66
CA GLN A 344 -5.42 9.40 -7.39
C GLN A 344 -4.43 10.56 -7.25
N ILE A 345 -3.70 10.88 -8.32
CA ILE A 345 -2.83 12.07 -8.35
C ILE A 345 -3.66 13.36 -8.22
N CYS A 346 -4.79 13.44 -8.92
CA CYS A 346 -5.72 14.57 -8.84
C CYS A 346 -6.29 14.74 -7.42
N ALA A 347 -6.67 13.64 -6.75
CA ALA A 347 -7.16 13.68 -5.38
C ALA A 347 -6.11 14.21 -4.39
N ILE A 348 -4.84 13.78 -4.54
CA ILE A 348 -3.74 14.32 -3.72
C ILE A 348 -3.54 15.81 -4.02
N LEU A 349 -3.57 16.25 -5.28
CA LEU A 349 -3.47 17.66 -5.63
C LEU A 349 -4.60 18.51 -5.03
N LEU A 350 -5.85 18.03 -5.12
CA LEU A 350 -7.02 18.70 -4.56
C LEU A 350 -6.90 18.81 -3.03
N TYR A 351 -6.47 17.73 -2.37
CA TYR A 351 -6.30 17.70 -0.93
C TYR A 351 -5.17 18.62 -0.46
N CYS A 352 -3.97 18.48 -1.04
CA CYS A 352 -2.80 19.22 -0.59
C CYS A 352 -2.86 20.68 -1.00
N GLY A 353 -3.35 20.99 -2.20
CA GLY A 353 -3.08 22.28 -2.83
C GLY A 353 -4.25 23.17 -3.15
N LYS A 354 -5.49 22.71 -2.92
CA LYS A 354 -6.67 23.44 -3.36
C LYS A 354 -7.60 23.78 -2.18
N PRO A 355 -8.25 24.95 -2.19
CA PRO A 355 -9.21 25.39 -1.16
C PRO A 355 -10.30 24.39 -0.78
N CYS A 356 -10.76 23.54 -1.71
CA CYS A 356 -11.80 22.54 -1.46
C CYS A 356 -11.46 21.59 -0.32
N ASN A 357 -10.17 21.34 -0.06
CA ASN A 357 -9.75 20.53 1.08
C ASN A 357 -10.31 21.06 2.41
N VAL A 358 -10.41 22.38 2.58
CA VAL A 358 -10.94 22.97 3.82
C VAL A 358 -12.37 22.50 4.08
N GLN A 359 -13.22 22.50 3.05
CA GLN A 359 -14.61 22.07 3.16
C GLN A 359 -14.74 20.56 3.19
N PHE A 360 -13.95 19.84 2.38
CA PHE A 360 -13.82 18.40 2.45
C PHE A 360 -13.54 17.94 3.89
N SER A 361 -12.48 18.48 4.49
CA SER A 361 -12.06 18.23 5.87
C SER A 361 -13.14 18.55 6.90
N LYS A 362 -13.84 19.70 6.75
CA LYS A 362 -14.98 20.06 7.61
C LYS A 362 -16.12 19.06 7.50
N ASP A 363 -16.51 18.69 6.28
CA ASP A 363 -17.58 17.73 6.02
C ASP A 363 -17.22 16.34 6.57
N GLN A 364 -15.96 15.91 6.45
CA GLN A 364 -15.48 14.66 7.04
C GLN A 364 -15.64 14.65 8.57
N ILE A 365 -15.20 15.71 9.25
CA ILE A 365 -15.35 15.84 10.72
C ILE A 365 -16.83 15.83 11.15
N GLN A 366 -17.71 16.37 10.31
CA GLN A 366 -19.16 16.39 10.55
C GLN A 366 -19.88 15.09 10.15
N PHE A 367 -19.16 14.02 9.83
CA PHE A 367 -19.77 12.77 9.38
C PHE A 367 -20.62 13.00 8.10
N GLN A 368 -20.07 13.74 7.12
CA GLN A 368 -20.67 13.98 5.80
C GLN A 368 -19.78 13.49 4.63
N HIS A 369 -19.00 12.42 4.83
CA HIS A 369 -18.17 11.76 3.80
C HIS A 369 -18.91 11.48 2.48
N TYR A 370 -20.22 11.24 2.50
CA TYR A 370 -21.00 10.95 1.30
C TYR A 370 -20.96 12.10 0.27
N LYS A 371 -20.75 13.35 0.70
CA LYS A 371 -20.57 14.51 -0.18
C LYS A 371 -19.29 14.43 -1.01
N TRP A 372 -18.30 13.68 -0.52
CA TRP A 372 -16.94 13.61 -1.05
C TRP A 372 -16.49 12.15 -1.23
N SER A 373 -17.41 11.30 -1.67
CA SER A 373 -17.20 9.86 -1.78
C SER A 373 -16.05 9.51 -2.72
N PHE A 374 -15.91 10.23 -3.84
CA PHE A 374 -14.89 9.95 -4.85
C PHE A 374 -13.53 10.55 -4.49
N LEU A 375 -13.49 11.76 -3.94
CA LEU A 375 -12.26 12.36 -3.42
C LEU A 375 -11.68 11.51 -2.29
N ASP A 376 -12.51 11.14 -1.32
CA ASP A 376 -12.10 10.33 -0.18
C ASP A 376 -11.62 8.93 -0.59
N ARG A 377 -12.35 8.24 -1.48
CA ARG A 377 -11.96 6.92 -2.00
C ARG A 377 -10.63 7.00 -2.78
N SER A 378 -10.50 8.00 -3.66
CA SER A 378 -9.28 8.18 -4.45
C SER A 378 -8.07 8.48 -3.57
N LEU A 379 -8.24 9.29 -2.53
CA LEU A 379 -7.18 9.62 -1.59
C LEU A 379 -6.75 8.40 -0.74
N GLN A 380 -7.70 7.63 -0.20
CA GLN A 380 -7.39 6.38 0.52
C GLN A 380 -6.62 5.40 -0.37
N GLY A 381 -7.07 5.21 -1.62
CA GLY A 381 -6.40 4.36 -2.59
C GLY A 381 -4.98 4.83 -2.89
N ALA A 382 -4.81 6.13 -3.12
CA ALA A 382 -3.50 6.72 -3.40
C ALA A 382 -2.53 6.54 -2.23
N ILE A 383 -2.97 6.84 -1.00
CA ILE A 383 -2.17 6.68 0.22
C ILE A 383 -1.79 5.22 0.43
N SER A 384 -2.74 4.29 0.30
CA SER A 384 -2.48 2.85 0.44
C SER A 384 -1.45 2.35 -0.57
N ILE A 385 -1.53 2.80 -1.81
CA ILE A 385 -0.58 2.45 -2.87
C ILE A 385 0.80 3.02 -2.52
N LEU A 386 0.94 4.32 -2.30
CA LEU A 386 2.24 4.95 -2.02
C LEU A 386 2.92 4.39 -0.76
N ASN A 387 2.14 4.13 0.29
CA ASN A 387 2.57 3.49 1.54
C ASN A 387 3.29 2.14 1.30
N SER A 388 2.96 1.41 0.23
CA SER A 388 3.63 0.15 -0.15
C SER A 388 4.95 0.35 -0.90
N HIS A 389 5.12 1.50 -1.57
CA HIS A 389 6.29 1.87 -2.37
C HIS A 389 7.37 2.63 -1.56
N GLU A 390 7.08 3.06 -0.34
CA GLU A 390 8.04 3.77 0.50
C GLU A 390 8.91 2.85 1.36
N ARG A 391 10.21 3.14 1.42
CA ARG A 391 11.19 2.42 2.24
C ARG A 391 11.29 2.95 3.68
N ARG A 392 10.18 2.86 4.42
CA ARG A 392 10.10 3.30 5.83
C ARG A 392 10.92 2.46 6.79
N GLU A 393 11.29 1.26 6.39
CA GLU A 393 12.20 0.40 7.14
C GLU A 393 13.66 0.89 7.15
N GLU A 394 14.02 1.83 6.27
CA GLU A 394 15.39 2.35 6.18
C GLU A 394 15.63 3.55 7.11
N GLU A 395 14.57 4.21 7.57
CA GLU A 395 14.65 5.51 8.24
C GLU A 395 13.62 5.63 9.37
N SER A 396 13.94 6.48 10.34
CA SER A 396 12.98 6.90 11.36
C SER A 396 12.87 8.41 11.28
N ILE A 397 11.63 8.85 11.12
CA ILE A 397 11.26 10.24 10.89
C ILE A 397 10.20 10.57 11.93
N ASP A 398 10.44 11.64 12.67
CA ASP A 398 9.43 12.21 13.54
C ASP A 398 8.51 13.08 12.70
N LEU A 399 7.19 12.86 12.84
CA LEU A 399 6.19 13.56 12.06
C LEU A 399 5.36 14.47 12.95
N TYR A 400 5.07 15.65 12.42
CA TYR A 400 4.45 16.74 13.17
C TYR A 400 3.21 17.23 12.44
N CYS A 401 2.12 17.39 13.20
CA CYS A 401 0.86 17.98 12.75
C CYS A 401 0.57 19.20 13.63
N GLY A 402 0.06 20.26 13.03
CA GLY A 402 -0.47 21.41 13.75
C GLY A 402 -1.98 21.34 13.80
N LEU A 403 -2.58 21.24 14.99
CA LEU A 403 -4.04 21.28 15.15
C LEU A 403 -4.41 22.62 15.79
N ALA A 404 -5.05 23.51 15.02
CA ALA A 404 -5.49 24.79 15.52
C ALA A 404 -6.77 24.65 16.36
N THR A 405 -6.82 25.27 17.54
CA THR A 405 -8.01 25.35 18.41
C THR A 405 -8.56 24.00 18.92
N VAL A 406 -7.71 22.97 18.92
CA VAL A 406 -8.00 21.65 19.52
C VAL A 406 -7.18 21.50 20.78
N ARG A 407 -7.87 21.42 21.92
CA ARG A 407 -7.30 20.99 23.20
C ARG A 407 -8.16 19.84 23.70
N LEU A 408 -7.53 18.73 24.06
CA LEU A 408 -8.23 17.55 24.57
C LEU A 408 -8.33 17.67 26.08
N GLU A 409 -9.55 17.88 26.58
CA GLU A 409 -9.81 17.89 28.02
C GLU A 409 -9.64 16.49 28.62
N ASN A 410 -10.11 15.47 27.88
CA ASN A 410 -10.04 14.08 28.30
C ASN A 410 -9.57 13.19 27.15
N ILE A 411 -8.27 12.86 27.15
CA ILE A 411 -7.66 11.99 26.13
C ILE A 411 -8.28 10.59 26.08
N LYS A 412 -8.95 10.15 27.16
CA LYS A 412 -9.62 8.84 27.21
C LYS A 412 -10.86 8.77 26.33
N GLU A 413 -11.41 9.91 25.92
CA GLU A 413 -12.60 9.96 25.05
C GLU A 413 -12.26 9.74 23.57
N ILE A 414 -10.99 9.90 23.21
CA ILE A 414 -10.52 9.58 21.86
C ILE A 414 -10.52 8.08 21.69
N LYS A 415 -11.17 7.65 20.60
CA LYS A 415 -11.08 6.28 20.18
C LYS A 415 -9.69 6.01 19.61
N GLN A 416 -8.92 5.23 20.35
CA GLN A 416 -7.64 4.68 19.90
C GLN A 416 -7.78 4.04 18.52
N GLY A 417 -6.91 4.45 17.59
CA GLY A 417 -6.80 3.84 16.26
C GLY A 417 -7.57 4.48 15.14
N PHE A 418 -8.34 5.55 15.40
CA PHE A 418 -9.26 6.06 14.39
C PHE A 418 -9.12 7.55 14.13
N PHE A 419 -8.84 7.87 12.86
CA PHE A 419 -9.04 9.22 12.34
C PHE A 419 -10.37 9.30 11.61
N ILE A 420 -11.11 10.37 11.90
CA ILE A 420 -12.35 10.69 11.17
C ILE A 420 -12.02 11.24 9.78
N SER A 421 -10.96 12.03 9.65
CA SER A 421 -10.53 12.64 8.39
C SER A 421 -9.07 12.29 8.09
N HIS A 422 -8.63 12.59 6.87
CA HIS A 422 -7.20 12.49 6.53
C HIS A 422 -6.39 13.48 7.36
N VAL A 423 -5.10 13.19 7.59
CA VAL A 423 -4.21 14.04 8.38
C VAL A 423 -2.96 14.36 7.59
N SER A 424 -2.69 15.64 7.39
CA SER A 424 -1.44 16.10 6.79
C SER A 424 -0.41 16.40 7.87
N THR A 425 0.84 16.00 7.62
CA THR A 425 1.97 16.17 8.53
C THR A 425 3.24 16.55 7.79
N SER A 426 4.22 17.03 8.54
CA SER A 426 5.55 17.37 8.05
C SER A 426 6.59 16.81 9.01
N ASP A 427 7.75 16.43 8.51
CA ASP A 427 8.93 16.12 9.31
C ASP A 427 9.68 17.39 9.75
N ASP A 428 9.35 18.55 9.17
CA ASP A 428 9.82 19.85 9.62
C ASP A 428 8.90 20.39 10.72
N ILE A 429 9.42 20.41 11.94
CA ILE A 429 8.71 20.97 13.08
C ILE A 429 8.37 22.46 12.89
N GLN A 430 9.15 23.22 12.10
CA GLN A 430 8.87 24.63 11.80
C GLN A 430 7.67 24.79 10.87
N VAL A 431 7.56 23.94 9.86
CA VAL A 431 6.37 23.86 9.00
C VAL A 431 5.15 23.53 9.85
N ALA A 432 5.27 22.49 10.69
CA ALA A 432 4.22 22.19 11.64
C ALA A 432 3.94 23.41 12.53
N GLN A 433 4.93 24.18 12.99
CA GLN A 433 4.76 25.42 13.77
C GLN A 433 3.97 26.51 13.07
N ILE A 434 4.09 26.66 11.75
CA ILE A 434 3.28 27.60 10.97
C ILE A 434 1.80 27.20 11.06
N TYR A 435 1.52 25.90 10.94
CA TYR A 435 0.16 25.34 11.00
C TYR A 435 -0.32 25.02 12.44
N ARG A 436 0.58 25.05 13.44
CA ARG A 436 0.32 24.69 14.85
C ARG A 436 -0.69 25.63 15.52
N SER A 437 -1.46 25.05 16.45
CA SER A 437 -0.96 24.74 17.81
C SER A 437 -0.42 23.29 17.92
N ASP A 438 0.36 23.02 18.98
CA ASP A 438 1.62 22.26 19.03
C ASP A 438 1.68 20.68 18.91
N ARG A 439 2.12 20.09 17.77
CA ARG A 439 2.83 18.76 17.54
C ARG A 439 1.99 17.45 17.23
N GLY A 440 2.60 16.43 16.56
CA GLY A 440 1.96 15.29 15.82
C GLY A 440 2.43 13.81 16.05
N CYS A 441 2.29 12.92 15.03
CA CYS A 441 1.97 11.47 15.11
C CYS A 441 2.57 10.56 13.98
N ALA A 442 2.69 9.22 14.20
CA ALA A 442 2.94 8.20 13.16
C ALA A 442 1.87 7.06 13.05
N ILE A 443 1.23 6.91 11.87
CA ILE A 443 0.24 5.89 11.41
C ILE A 443 0.56 5.47 9.94
N HIS A 444 -0.34 4.84 9.17
CA HIS A 444 -0.19 4.63 7.72
C HIS A 444 -0.08 5.95 6.94
N SER A 445 1.15 6.43 6.78
CA SER A 445 1.50 7.60 5.99
C SER A 445 1.96 7.26 4.59
N CYS A 446 1.90 8.26 3.72
CA CYS A 446 2.76 8.35 2.54
C CYS A 446 3.32 9.76 2.34
N ASP A 447 4.57 9.85 1.90
CA ASP A 447 5.22 11.05 1.38
C ASP A 447 4.63 11.42 0.01
N VAL A 448 3.87 12.51 0.00
CA VAL A 448 3.29 13.09 -1.20
C VAL A 448 3.99 14.37 -1.63
N SER A 449 5.15 14.71 -1.06
CA SER A 449 5.88 15.96 -1.32
C SER A 449 6.18 16.22 -2.80
N TRP A 450 6.29 15.15 -3.59
CA TRP A 450 6.50 15.23 -5.04
C TRP A 450 5.24 15.56 -5.84
N ILE A 451 4.05 15.35 -5.28
CA ILE A 451 2.75 15.78 -5.84
C ILE A 451 2.32 17.12 -5.23
N SER A 452 2.45 17.23 -3.90
CA SER A 452 2.02 18.38 -3.11
C SER A 452 2.62 19.68 -3.63
N PRO A 453 1.86 20.79 -3.59
CA PRO A 453 2.37 22.04 -4.09
C PRO A 453 3.46 22.69 -3.26
N PHE A 454 3.48 22.43 -1.96
CA PHE A 454 4.34 23.17 -1.05
C PHE A 454 5.73 22.53 -1.00
N GLU A 455 6.76 23.24 -1.48
CA GLU A 455 8.13 22.70 -1.59
C GLU A 455 8.78 22.47 -0.24
N HIS A 456 8.55 23.40 0.69
CA HIS A 456 9.25 23.41 1.97
C HIS A 456 8.57 22.54 3.02
N GLU A 457 7.37 22.02 2.75
CA GLU A 457 6.57 21.34 3.77
C GLU A 457 6.88 19.86 3.91
N ARG A 458 7.49 19.23 2.90
CA ARG A 458 7.63 17.76 2.81
C ARG A 458 6.39 17.05 3.35
N GLU A 459 5.29 17.25 2.64
CA GLU A 459 3.98 16.83 3.11
C GLU A 459 3.83 15.29 3.14
N ILE A 460 3.43 14.78 4.29
CA ILE A 460 3.22 13.36 4.58
C ILE A 460 1.78 13.17 5.02
N LEU A 461 1.01 12.41 4.23
CA LEU A 461 -0.43 12.21 4.43
C LEU A 461 -0.72 10.89 5.13
N PHE A 462 -1.57 10.95 6.15
CA PHE A 462 -2.22 9.80 6.74
C PHE A 462 -3.63 9.63 6.21
N SER A 463 -3.94 8.41 5.81
CA SER A 463 -5.31 8.05 5.46
C SER A 463 -6.20 8.11 6.70
N ARG A 464 -7.44 8.59 6.53
CA ARG A 464 -8.48 8.33 7.54
C ARG A 464 -8.68 6.83 7.73
N SER A 465 -9.29 6.44 8.85
CA SER A 465 -9.51 5.02 9.14
C SER A 465 -10.65 4.43 8.31
N ASN A 466 -10.44 3.19 7.82
CA ASN A 466 -11.41 2.45 7.02
C ASN A 466 -12.30 1.59 7.93
N SER A 467 -13.61 1.57 7.67
CA SER A 467 -14.53 0.82 8.51
C SER A 467 -14.33 -0.70 8.46
N ALA A 468 -13.72 -1.23 7.39
CA ALA A 468 -13.36 -2.64 7.29
C ALA A 468 -12.44 -3.08 8.46
N GLN A 469 -11.66 -2.15 9.03
CA GLN A 469 -10.82 -2.40 10.20
C GLN A 469 -11.65 -2.66 11.47
N PHE A 470 -12.93 -2.26 11.52
CA PHE A 470 -13.81 -2.51 12.67
C PHE A 470 -14.39 -3.94 12.70
N LEU A 471 -14.57 -4.56 11.53
CA LEU A 471 -15.31 -5.83 11.43
C LEU A 471 -14.45 -7.05 11.79
N ASP A 472 -13.13 -6.90 11.72
CA ASP A 472 -12.20 -7.97 12.07
C ASP A 472 -11.59 -7.70 13.45
N GLU A 473 -12.25 -8.19 14.49
CA GLU A 473 -11.78 -8.06 15.89
C GLU A 473 -10.34 -8.58 16.06
N LYS A 474 -9.92 -9.59 15.29
CA LYS A 474 -8.55 -10.14 15.34
C LYS A 474 -7.50 -9.25 14.70
N ASN A 475 -7.91 -8.33 13.82
CA ASN A 475 -7.01 -7.37 13.17
C ASN A 475 -7.11 -5.96 13.74
N LYS A 476 -8.18 -5.67 14.49
CA LYS A 476 -8.39 -4.38 15.17
C LYS A 476 -7.20 -3.97 16.05
N GLU A 477 -6.63 -4.88 16.82
CA GLU A 477 -5.47 -4.58 17.67
C GLU A 477 -4.20 -4.23 16.88
N LYS A 478 -4.09 -4.70 15.62
CA LYS A 478 -2.89 -4.53 14.80
C LYS A 478 -2.86 -3.21 14.04
N THR A 479 -3.97 -2.51 13.91
CA THR A 479 -4.04 -1.26 13.12
C THR A 479 -4.36 -0.04 13.96
N THR A 480 -4.56 -0.19 15.27
CA THR A 480 -4.90 0.91 16.17
C THR A 480 -3.64 1.63 16.68
N TRP A 481 -3.84 2.87 17.12
CA TRP A 481 -2.83 3.71 17.76
C TRP A 481 -3.40 4.21 19.09
N ASN A 482 -2.54 4.39 20.08
CA ASN A 482 -2.84 5.02 21.34
C ASN A 482 -2.50 6.50 21.30
N ALA A 483 -3.21 7.31 22.09
CA ALA A 483 -2.86 8.70 22.34
C ALA A 483 -2.47 8.89 23.80
N ARG A 484 -1.39 9.64 24.05
CA ARG A 484 -1.07 10.14 25.40
C ARG A 484 -0.61 11.60 25.34
N ILE A 485 -0.89 12.35 26.39
CA ILE A 485 -0.38 13.70 26.55
C ILE A 485 1.11 13.57 26.92
N GLU A 486 1.99 14.04 26.06
CA GLU A 486 3.44 14.03 26.28
C GLU A 486 3.89 15.27 27.06
N ASN A 487 3.28 16.42 26.76
CA ASN A 487 3.54 17.69 27.44
C ASN A 487 2.31 18.60 27.35
N GLU A 488 2.06 19.40 28.38
CA GLU A 488 0.96 20.36 28.41
C GLU A 488 1.37 21.61 29.20
N ASN A 489 1.01 22.77 28.68
CA ASN A 489 1.09 24.06 29.38
C ASN A 489 -0.19 24.87 29.15
N GLU A 490 -0.24 26.10 29.65
CA GLU A 490 -1.42 26.97 29.53
C GLU A 490 -1.90 27.15 28.09
N ASN A 491 -0.96 27.22 27.13
CA ASN A 491 -1.27 27.57 25.74
C ASN A 491 -1.21 26.40 24.76
N THR A 492 -0.62 25.27 25.15
CA THR A 492 -0.31 24.16 24.23
C THR A 492 -0.46 22.81 24.90
N GLN A 493 -0.90 21.83 24.11
CA GLN A 493 -0.96 20.43 24.50
C GLN A 493 -0.33 19.60 23.39
N MET A 494 0.59 18.72 23.75
CA MET A 494 1.31 17.83 22.84
C MET A 494 0.81 16.42 23.05
N ILE A 495 0.28 15.84 21.98
CA ILE A 495 -0.31 14.51 21.99
C ILE A 495 0.63 13.60 21.20
N LEU A 496 1.20 12.62 21.88
CA LEU A 496 1.98 11.58 21.24
C LEU A 496 1.03 10.45 20.85
N LEU A 497 1.06 10.11 19.56
CA LEU A 497 0.35 8.96 19.01
C LEU A 497 1.34 7.82 18.74
N THR A 498 1.07 6.65 19.32
CA THR A 498 1.92 5.45 19.25
C THR A 498 1.13 4.27 18.74
N TRP A 499 1.74 3.38 17.97
CA TRP A 499 1.05 2.17 17.52
C TRP A 499 0.73 1.24 18.70
N THR A 500 -0.46 0.65 18.74
CA THR A 500 -0.93 -0.12 19.90
C THR A 500 -0.02 -1.31 20.22
N VAL A 501 0.38 -2.06 19.19
CA VAL A 501 1.30 -3.20 19.35
C VAL A 501 2.67 -2.73 19.85
N TYR A 502 3.13 -1.56 19.43
CA TYR A 502 4.38 -1.02 19.97
C TYR A 502 4.27 -0.74 21.49
N ASP A 503 3.20 -0.12 21.94
CA ASP A 503 2.99 0.17 23.36
C ASP A 503 2.81 -1.09 24.23
N GLU A 504 2.26 -2.17 23.65
CA GLU A 504 2.16 -3.47 24.32
C GLU A 504 3.55 -4.03 24.65
N PHE A 505 4.49 -3.94 23.69
CA PHE A 505 5.81 -4.58 23.81
C PHE A 505 6.94 -3.66 24.26
N ILE A 506 6.77 -2.34 24.28
CA ILE A 506 7.85 -1.37 24.61
C ILE A 506 8.45 -1.62 26.00
N GLN A 507 7.63 -1.84 27.02
CA GLN A 507 8.11 -2.01 28.39
C GLN A 507 8.88 -3.32 28.56
N GLN A 508 8.36 -4.43 28.02
CA GLN A 508 9.04 -5.72 27.99
C GLN A 508 10.37 -5.62 27.24
N THR A 509 10.36 -5.00 26.06
CA THR A 509 11.56 -4.83 25.23
C THR A 509 12.65 -4.05 25.98
N VAL A 510 12.29 -2.96 26.67
CA VAL A 510 13.22 -2.16 27.47
C VAL A 510 13.74 -2.93 28.69
N ARG A 511 12.92 -3.74 29.36
CA ARG A 511 13.35 -4.57 30.50
C ARG A 511 14.35 -5.63 30.08
N ILE A 512 14.04 -6.40 29.04
CA ILE A 512 14.95 -7.41 28.48
C ILE A 512 16.24 -6.74 28.01
N SER A 513 16.15 -5.59 27.31
CA SER A 513 17.33 -4.84 26.89
C SER A 513 18.24 -4.48 28.07
N LYS A 514 17.68 -4.04 29.21
CA LYS A 514 18.45 -3.77 30.44
C LYS A 514 19.14 -5.02 30.99
N MET A 515 18.48 -6.18 31.00
CA MET A 515 19.09 -7.45 31.44
C MET A 515 20.34 -7.81 30.63
N TRP A 516 20.35 -7.41 29.36
CA TRP A 516 21.45 -7.61 28.42
C TRP A 516 22.40 -6.41 28.30
N ASN A 517 22.37 -5.47 29.26
CA ASN A 517 23.17 -4.24 29.25
C ASN A 517 23.05 -3.44 27.95
N HIS A 518 21.88 -3.46 27.31
CA HIS A 518 21.59 -2.82 26.02
C HIS A 518 22.47 -3.31 24.86
N ALA A 519 23.08 -4.49 24.98
CA ALA A 519 23.96 -5.05 23.94
C ALA A 519 23.19 -5.67 22.75
N ILE A 520 21.88 -5.87 22.90
CA ILE A 520 21.00 -6.50 21.91
C ILE A 520 20.13 -5.44 21.24
N ASP A 521 19.97 -5.57 19.92
CA ASP A 521 19.08 -4.75 19.10
C ASP A 521 17.63 -4.85 19.62
N LEU A 522 17.00 -3.70 19.87
CA LEU A 522 15.64 -3.63 20.42
C LEU A 522 14.59 -4.23 19.46
N ASN A 523 14.77 -4.10 18.14
CA ASN A 523 13.87 -4.74 17.18
C ASN A 523 14.00 -6.25 17.21
N LEU A 524 15.20 -6.79 17.46
CA LEU A 524 15.37 -8.23 17.63
C LEU A 524 14.62 -8.72 18.88
N ILE A 525 14.75 -8.03 20.01
CA ILE A 525 14.00 -8.35 21.24
C ILE A 525 12.50 -8.28 20.96
N TYR A 526 12.04 -7.22 20.30
CA TYR A 526 10.64 -7.02 19.94
C TYR A 526 10.10 -8.14 19.05
N VAL A 527 10.81 -8.50 17.97
CA VAL A 527 10.40 -9.59 17.07
C VAL A 527 10.31 -10.92 17.82
N ILE A 528 11.27 -11.23 18.69
CA ILE A 528 11.20 -12.47 19.48
C ILE A 528 10.04 -12.41 20.48
N SER A 529 9.82 -11.25 21.12
CA SER A 529 8.71 -11.04 22.05
C SER A 529 7.35 -11.23 21.35
N LEU A 530 7.21 -10.75 20.12
CA LEU A 530 6.00 -10.96 19.30
C LEU A 530 5.74 -12.45 19.00
N LEU A 531 6.78 -13.26 18.86
CA LEU A 531 6.66 -14.69 18.58
C LEU A 531 6.33 -15.49 19.84
N GLN A 532 7.00 -15.18 20.94
CA GLN A 532 6.91 -15.97 22.17
C GLN A 532 5.74 -15.54 23.07
N LYS A 533 5.39 -14.24 23.06
CA LYS A 533 4.40 -13.60 23.94
C LYS A 533 4.67 -13.76 25.46
N ASP A 534 5.86 -14.22 25.81
CA ASP A 534 6.30 -14.46 27.18
C ASP A 534 7.73 -13.94 27.37
N GLU A 535 7.98 -13.25 28.49
CA GLU A 535 9.26 -12.58 28.76
C GLU A 535 10.38 -13.59 28.99
N ASP A 536 10.13 -14.65 29.77
CA ASP A 536 11.11 -15.68 30.08
C ASP A 536 11.48 -16.49 28.82
N ALA A 537 10.47 -16.91 28.04
CA ALA A 537 10.68 -17.57 26.76
C ALA A 537 11.47 -16.69 25.78
N THR A 538 11.24 -15.38 25.78
CA THR A 538 12.01 -14.42 24.96
C THR A 538 13.48 -14.40 25.36
N VAL A 539 13.77 -14.31 26.67
CA VAL A 539 15.14 -14.33 27.20
C VAL A 539 15.86 -15.64 26.88
N VAL A 540 15.17 -16.78 27.00
CA VAL A 540 15.72 -18.10 26.62
C VAL A 540 16.05 -18.14 25.13
N HIS A 541 15.13 -17.70 24.25
CA HIS A 541 15.38 -17.68 22.81
C HIS A 541 16.51 -16.74 22.40
N LEU A 542 16.61 -15.56 23.02
CA LEU A 542 17.71 -14.63 22.84
C LEU A 542 19.05 -15.26 23.24
N SER A 543 19.10 -15.94 24.39
CA SER A 543 20.31 -16.63 24.85
C SER A 543 20.79 -17.68 23.85
N LEU A 544 19.87 -18.54 23.40
CA LEU A 544 20.18 -19.57 22.41
C LEU A 544 20.61 -18.98 21.06
N PHE A 545 19.97 -17.89 20.62
CA PHE A 545 20.38 -17.19 19.41
C PHE A 545 21.78 -16.58 19.54
N GLU A 546 22.09 -15.93 20.65
CA GLU A 546 23.40 -15.31 20.88
C GLU A 546 24.54 -16.35 20.97
N GLU A 547 24.28 -17.51 21.59
CA GLU A 547 25.20 -18.64 21.57
C GLU A 547 25.42 -19.18 20.15
N TRP A 548 24.34 -19.35 19.40
CA TRP A 548 24.42 -19.77 18.01
C TRP A 548 25.20 -18.75 17.18
N ARG A 549 24.92 -17.46 17.33
CA ARG A 549 25.57 -16.37 16.59
C ARG A 549 27.09 -16.35 16.77
N LYS A 550 27.57 -16.65 17.98
CA LYS A 550 29.01 -16.67 18.31
C LYS A 550 29.77 -17.84 17.67
N LYS A 551 29.08 -18.87 17.17
CA LYS A 551 29.76 -19.99 16.50
C LYS A 551 30.38 -19.51 15.19
N PRO A 552 31.61 -19.94 14.87
CA PRO A 552 32.25 -19.60 13.61
C PRO A 552 31.40 -20.10 12.43
N ASN A 553 31.45 -19.39 11.30
CA ASN A 553 30.69 -19.62 10.06
C ASN A 553 29.24 -19.11 10.04
N ASN A 554 28.59 -18.85 11.17
CA ASN A 554 27.17 -18.41 11.15
C ASN A 554 26.99 -16.99 10.59
N GLU A 555 27.90 -16.06 10.88
CA GLU A 555 27.90 -14.74 10.23
C GLU A 555 28.16 -14.85 8.72
N ARG A 556 28.98 -15.83 8.29
CA ARG A 556 29.26 -16.08 6.86
C ARG A 556 27.99 -16.50 6.12
N LYS A 557 27.14 -17.33 6.73
CA LYS A 557 25.82 -17.70 6.17
C LYS A 557 24.96 -16.46 5.87
N TYR A 558 25.04 -15.44 6.73
CA TYR A 558 24.33 -14.18 6.50
C TYR A 558 24.95 -13.38 5.35
N GLU A 559 26.27 -13.19 5.36
CA GLU A 559 26.94 -12.43 4.29
C GLU A 559 26.70 -13.01 2.89
N GLU A 560 26.59 -14.34 2.76
CA GLU A 560 26.22 -15.03 1.52
C GLU A 560 24.80 -14.69 1.02
N LYS A 561 23.85 -14.44 1.94
CA LYS A 561 22.43 -14.15 1.64
C LYS A 561 22.08 -12.67 1.71
N LYS A 562 22.99 -11.83 2.21
CA LYS A 562 22.77 -10.42 2.54
C LYS A 562 22.17 -9.62 1.39
N LYS A 563 22.70 -9.77 0.17
CA LYS A 563 22.16 -9.09 -1.02
C LYS A 563 20.68 -9.42 -1.23
N LYS A 564 20.28 -10.68 -1.08
CA LYS A 564 18.89 -11.12 -1.26
C LYS A 564 17.97 -10.57 -0.16
N PHE A 565 18.45 -10.47 1.08
CA PHE A 565 17.70 -9.76 2.14
C PHE A 565 17.47 -8.30 1.79
N MET A 566 18.50 -7.58 1.32
CA MET A 566 18.37 -6.17 0.93
C MET A 566 17.43 -5.97 -0.27
N GLU A 567 17.49 -6.85 -1.27
CA GLU A 567 16.54 -6.84 -2.41
C GLU A 567 15.08 -7.05 -1.98
N ASN A 568 14.87 -7.72 -0.84
CA ASN A 568 13.59 -7.92 -0.17
C ASN A 568 13.38 -6.92 0.99
N ARG A 569 14.04 -5.76 0.95
CA ARG A 569 13.86 -4.65 1.91
C ARG A 569 14.07 -5.04 3.38
N CYS A 570 14.81 -6.11 3.64
CA CYS A 570 15.11 -6.55 5.00
C CYS A 570 16.39 -5.88 5.49
N CYS A 571 16.28 -4.62 5.93
CA CYS A 571 17.44 -3.77 6.22
C CYS A 571 18.05 -4.00 7.61
N ASN A 572 17.34 -4.65 8.55
CA ASN A 572 17.89 -4.95 9.88
C ASN A 572 18.71 -6.25 9.87
N HIS A 573 20.05 -6.10 9.92
CA HIS A 573 20.99 -7.22 9.90
C HIS A 573 20.81 -8.22 11.04
N ARG A 574 20.46 -7.76 12.25
CA ARG A 574 20.28 -8.64 13.42
C ARG A 574 19.05 -9.53 13.26
N ILE A 575 17.96 -8.97 12.75
CA ILE A 575 16.75 -9.71 12.42
C ILE A 575 17.02 -10.71 11.32
N ASN A 576 17.71 -10.31 10.24
CA ASN A 576 18.04 -11.23 9.14
C ASN A 576 18.83 -12.46 9.62
N LEU A 577 19.81 -12.23 10.49
CA LEU A 577 20.61 -13.30 11.08
C LEU A 577 19.79 -14.18 12.01
N PHE A 578 18.87 -13.58 12.79
CA PHE A 578 17.91 -14.31 13.59
C PHE A 578 16.95 -15.15 12.72
N SER A 579 16.50 -14.65 11.57
CA SER A 579 15.66 -15.41 10.65
C SER A 579 16.36 -16.66 10.11
N ILE A 580 17.68 -16.57 9.86
CA ILE A 580 18.47 -17.75 9.46
C ILE A 580 18.46 -18.79 10.59
N TYR A 581 18.76 -18.37 11.82
CA TYR A 581 18.72 -19.24 12.98
C TYR A 581 17.33 -19.87 13.20
N TYR A 582 16.29 -19.05 13.18
CA TYR A 582 14.93 -19.48 13.49
C TYR A 582 14.38 -20.47 12.45
N CYS A 583 14.58 -20.19 11.17
CA CYS A 583 14.07 -21.06 10.09
C CYS A 583 14.94 -22.31 9.87
N GLU A 584 16.27 -22.16 9.83
CA GLU A 584 17.15 -23.25 9.39
C GLU A 584 17.60 -24.16 10.54
N GLU A 585 17.74 -23.63 11.75
CA GLU A 585 18.34 -24.37 12.87
C GLU A 585 17.29 -24.87 13.86
N LYS A 586 16.23 -24.08 14.10
CA LYS A 586 15.08 -24.54 14.91
C LYS A 586 14.08 -25.36 14.10
N GLY A 587 14.29 -25.50 12.79
CA GLY A 587 13.44 -26.32 11.92
C GLY A 587 12.05 -25.71 11.72
N PHE A 588 11.91 -24.39 11.79
CA PHE A 588 10.66 -23.72 11.45
C PHE A 588 10.47 -23.73 9.92
N GLN A 589 9.87 -24.81 9.41
CA GLN A 589 9.78 -25.11 7.98
C GLN A 589 8.75 -24.26 7.21
N GLU A 590 7.94 -23.46 7.91
CA GLU A 590 6.90 -22.66 7.27
C GLU A 590 7.49 -21.55 6.41
N TYR A 591 8.59 -20.90 6.85
CA TYR A 591 9.22 -19.80 6.12
C TYR A 591 10.69 -20.01 5.82
N THR A 592 11.12 -19.54 4.64
CA THR A 592 12.55 -19.26 4.44
C THR A 592 12.98 -18.08 5.32
N PRO A 593 14.28 -17.97 5.65
CA PRO A 593 14.78 -16.84 6.42
C PRO A 593 14.40 -15.47 5.85
N ILE A 594 14.38 -15.36 4.52
CA ILE A 594 14.08 -14.10 3.84
C ILE A 594 12.59 -13.78 3.96
N GLU A 595 11.71 -14.75 3.71
CA GLU A 595 10.26 -14.55 3.89
C GLU A 595 9.92 -14.18 5.33
N PHE A 596 10.57 -14.82 6.30
CA PHE A 596 10.39 -14.48 7.71
C PHE A 596 10.82 -13.04 8.02
N ALA A 597 12.00 -12.62 7.55
CA ALA A 597 12.47 -11.24 7.73
C ALA A 597 11.56 -10.22 7.02
N THR A 598 11.06 -10.54 5.83
CA THR A 598 10.10 -9.74 5.07
C THR A 598 8.82 -9.53 5.87
N ILE A 599 8.27 -10.61 6.44
CA ILE A 599 7.07 -10.58 7.28
C ILE A 599 7.29 -9.72 8.53
N ALA A 600 8.42 -9.91 9.22
CA ALA A 600 8.77 -9.10 10.39
C ALA A 600 8.89 -7.62 10.03
N THR A 601 9.50 -7.30 8.89
CA THR A 601 9.73 -5.92 8.46
C THR A 601 8.42 -5.23 8.03
N VAL A 602 7.63 -5.85 7.15
CA VAL A 602 6.46 -5.19 6.53
C VAL A 602 5.24 -5.19 7.43
N LEU A 603 4.98 -6.31 8.11
CA LEU A 603 3.70 -6.54 8.76
C LEU A 603 3.72 -6.27 10.24
N LYS A 604 4.89 -6.44 10.85
CA LYS A 604 5.09 -6.15 12.26
C LYS A 604 5.74 -4.80 12.49
N GLY A 605 6.33 -4.20 11.45
CA GLY A 605 7.15 -3.01 11.57
C GLY A 605 8.39 -3.27 12.42
N LEU A 606 9.40 -2.42 12.28
CA LEU A 606 10.58 -2.42 13.15
C LEU A 606 10.60 -1.09 13.90
N PRO A 607 9.83 -0.98 15.00
CA PRO A 607 9.49 0.32 15.58
C PRO A 607 10.63 0.95 16.38
N PHE A 608 11.70 0.20 16.66
CA PHE A 608 12.83 0.70 17.42
C PHE A 608 13.89 1.23 16.47
N GLN A 609 14.14 2.53 16.52
CA GLN A 609 15.34 3.05 15.87
C GLN A 609 16.57 2.59 16.66
N LEU A 610 17.63 2.18 15.95
CA LEU A 610 19.00 2.24 16.49
C LEU A 610 19.31 3.71 16.71
N THR A 611 18.86 4.25 17.85
CA THR A 611 18.96 5.69 18.07
C THR A 611 20.43 6.07 18.14
N ILE A 612 20.77 7.24 17.57
CA ILE A 612 22.05 7.92 17.87
C ILE A 612 22.28 8.02 19.39
N ASN A 613 21.22 7.95 20.21
CA ASN A 613 21.32 7.87 21.66
C ASN A 613 21.94 6.56 22.17
N GLU A 614 21.70 5.41 21.54
CA GLU A 614 22.42 4.16 21.86
C GLU A 614 23.90 4.27 21.51
N ILE A 615 24.23 4.90 20.37
CA ILE A 615 25.61 5.22 19.99
C ILE A 615 26.23 6.25 20.96
N LYS A 616 25.48 7.25 21.42
CA LYS A 616 25.93 8.23 22.42
C LYS A 616 26.12 7.61 23.79
N ILE A 617 25.24 6.70 24.21
CA ILE A 617 25.34 5.96 25.47
C ILE A 617 26.53 5.00 25.41
N PHE A 618 26.72 4.32 24.29
CA PHE A 618 27.88 3.46 24.02
C PHE A 618 29.18 4.27 23.98
N LEU A 619 29.24 5.38 23.24
CA LEU A 619 30.39 6.29 23.22
C LEU A 619 30.66 6.88 24.60
N LYS A 620 29.62 7.28 25.35
CA LYS A 620 29.76 7.76 26.73
C LYS A 620 30.38 6.68 27.63
N HIS A 621 29.94 5.42 27.49
CA HIS A 621 30.51 4.30 28.23
C HIS A 621 31.96 4.01 27.83
N VAL A 622 32.25 3.92 26.53
CA VAL A 622 33.59 3.65 26.00
C VAL A 622 34.58 4.77 26.37
N ILE A 623 34.17 6.03 26.25
CA ILE A 623 34.99 7.19 26.66
C ILE A 623 35.21 7.18 28.17
N CYS A 624 34.17 6.96 28.99
CA CYS A 624 34.33 6.85 30.45
C CYS A 624 35.27 5.71 30.84
N CYS A 625 35.12 4.51 30.27
CA CYS A 625 35.99 3.37 30.55
C CYS A 625 37.44 3.65 30.16
N TYR A 626 37.69 4.24 28.98
CA TYR A 626 39.04 4.60 28.52
C TYR A 626 39.71 5.62 29.46
N PHE A 627 38.99 6.66 29.90
CA PHE A 627 39.55 7.69 30.78
C PHE A 627 39.81 7.18 32.21
N ILE A 628 38.91 6.35 32.75
CA ILE A 628 39.10 5.71 34.07
C ILE A 628 40.35 4.81 34.04
N GLN A 629 40.51 4.02 32.98
CA GLN A 629 41.61 3.06 32.87
C GLN A 629 42.96 3.72 32.58
N ARG A 630 43.00 4.82 31.82
CA ARG A 630 44.25 5.48 31.42
C ARG A 630 44.72 6.60 32.35
N TYR A 631 43.80 7.31 33.00
CA TYR A 631 44.13 8.48 33.82
C TYR A 631 43.83 8.30 35.31
N ASN A 632 43.38 7.11 35.72
CA ASN A 632 43.10 6.78 37.13
C ASN A 632 42.20 7.83 37.82
N LEU A 633 41.25 8.38 37.06
CA LEU A 633 40.36 9.44 37.53
C LEU A 633 39.37 8.84 38.53
N LYS A 634 39.49 9.25 39.80
CA LYS A 634 38.76 8.65 40.93
C LYS A 634 37.25 8.88 40.93
N THR A 635 36.66 9.69 40.05
CA THR A 635 35.21 9.95 40.10
C THR A 635 34.56 10.19 38.73
N GLN A 636 33.50 9.42 38.46
CA GLN A 636 32.55 9.53 37.33
C GLN A 636 31.97 10.94 37.13
N LYS A 637 31.99 11.77 38.18
CA LYS A 637 31.44 13.13 38.21
C LYS A 637 32.16 14.11 37.25
N HIS A 638 33.49 13.94 37.06
CA HIS A 638 34.29 14.84 36.21
C HIS A 638 34.10 14.54 34.71
N CYS A 639 33.97 13.25 34.35
CA CYS A 639 33.63 12.85 32.98
C CYS A 639 32.22 13.30 32.56
N ASN A 640 31.28 13.35 33.51
CA ASN A 640 29.93 13.81 33.25
C ASN A 640 29.84 15.32 32.96
N SER A 641 30.67 16.19 33.56
CA SER A 641 30.61 17.63 33.27
C SER A 641 31.16 17.97 31.89
N LEU A 642 32.29 17.36 31.49
CA LEU A 642 32.86 17.47 30.14
C LEU A 642 31.86 17.05 29.03
N PHE A 643 30.99 16.07 29.33
CA PHE A 643 29.97 15.61 28.40
C PHE A 643 28.75 16.54 28.31
N VAL A 644 28.36 17.17 29.44
CA VAL A 644 27.25 18.13 29.50
C VAL A 644 27.57 19.38 28.69
N ASP A 645 28.78 19.92 28.80
CA ASP A 645 29.23 21.08 28.02
C ASP A 645 29.22 20.80 26.50
N PHE A 646 29.53 19.56 26.09
CA PHE A 646 29.47 19.15 24.68
C PHE A 646 28.04 19.04 24.14
N SER A 647 27.10 18.53 24.94
CA SER A 647 25.69 18.38 24.54
C SER A 647 25.01 19.70 24.19
N HIS A 648 25.52 20.81 24.71
CA HIS A 648 24.98 22.14 24.48
C HIS A 648 25.57 22.83 23.24
N GLN A 649 26.76 22.45 22.77
CA GLN A 649 27.52 23.26 21.80
C GLN A 649 27.53 22.76 20.34
N ASN A 650 27.10 21.54 20.01
CA ASN A 650 27.10 21.05 18.63
C ASN A 650 25.76 20.46 18.16
N LYS A 651 25.27 20.95 17.02
CA LYS A 651 23.95 20.63 16.44
C LYS A 651 23.77 19.14 16.14
N LYS A 652 22.50 18.69 16.24
CA LYS A 652 21.93 17.35 16.05
C LYS A 652 22.09 16.75 14.63
N THR A 653 23.26 16.80 14.00
CA THR A 653 23.48 16.21 12.66
C THR A 653 24.53 15.10 12.67
N LYS A 654 24.32 14.09 11.83
CA LYS A 654 25.25 12.97 11.58
C LYS A 654 26.65 13.47 11.18
N SER A 655 26.73 14.60 10.46
CA SER A 655 27.98 15.27 10.09
C SER A 655 28.73 15.86 11.29
N GLY A 656 28.03 16.44 12.27
CA GLY A 656 28.63 16.95 13.51
C GLY A 656 29.24 15.85 14.37
N LEU A 657 28.59 14.68 14.43
CA LEU A 657 29.11 13.51 15.14
C LEU A 657 30.37 12.94 14.46
N ILE A 658 30.38 12.82 13.13
CA ILE A 658 31.55 12.36 12.36
C ILE A 658 32.72 13.33 12.50
N PHE A 659 32.45 14.65 12.47
CA PHE A 659 33.48 15.67 12.72
C PHE A 659 34.06 15.56 14.13
N PHE A 660 33.22 15.39 15.15
CA PHE A 660 33.67 15.19 16.53
C PHE A 660 34.50 13.92 16.68
N ILE A 661 34.07 12.78 16.13
CA ILE A 661 34.83 11.53 16.18
C ILE A 661 36.20 11.73 15.52
N ASN A 662 36.26 12.35 14.34
CA ASN A 662 37.53 12.62 13.65
C ASN A 662 38.43 13.61 14.41
N HIS A 663 37.85 14.62 15.07
CA HIS A 663 38.60 15.61 15.85
C HIS A 663 39.11 15.03 17.18
N PHE A 664 38.27 14.27 17.88
CA PHE A 664 38.60 13.55 19.12
C PHE A 664 39.68 12.50 18.88
N VAL A 665 39.58 11.73 17.78
CA VAL A 665 40.62 10.78 17.36
C VAL A 665 41.95 11.49 17.06
N LYS A 666 41.92 12.64 16.40
CA LYS A 666 43.13 13.45 16.13
C LYS A 666 43.81 13.97 17.39
N LEU A 667 43.03 14.35 18.39
CA LEU A 667 43.54 14.94 19.64
C LEU A 667 44.06 13.90 20.64
N PHE A 668 43.48 12.69 20.65
CA PHE A 668 43.70 11.74 21.75
C PHE A 668 44.27 10.37 21.34
N LEU A 669 44.45 10.10 20.05
CA LEU A 669 45.12 8.88 19.55
C LEU A 669 46.28 9.25 18.60
N PRO A 670 47.52 9.40 19.11
CA PRO A 670 48.65 9.82 18.29
C PRO A 670 49.17 8.75 17.32
N ASP A 671 48.75 7.48 17.45
CA ASP A 671 49.21 6.37 16.61
C ASP A 671 48.08 5.77 15.75
N LYS A 672 48.23 5.89 14.43
CA LYS A 672 47.35 5.30 13.39
C LYS A 672 47.20 3.78 13.48
N LYS A 673 48.18 3.07 14.07
CA LYS A 673 48.19 1.60 14.16
C LYS A 673 47.25 1.09 15.25
N THR A 674 47.15 1.82 16.36
CA THR A 674 46.20 1.54 17.45
C THR A 674 44.76 1.82 17.02
N PHE A 675 44.54 2.87 16.22
CA PHE A 675 43.23 3.20 15.64
C PHE A 675 42.66 2.08 14.74
N LYS A 676 43.52 1.48 13.90
CA LYS A 676 43.15 0.37 12.99
C LYS A 676 42.82 -0.96 13.71
N LYS A 677 43.02 -1.01 15.02
CA LYS A 677 42.78 -2.19 15.88
C LYS A 677 41.55 -2.00 16.78
N ILE A 678 41.04 -0.77 16.90
CA ILE A 678 39.87 -0.40 17.70
C ILE A 678 38.61 -0.28 16.82
N ILE A 679 38.76 0.18 15.58
CA ILE A 679 37.81 -0.15 14.49
C ILE A 679 37.97 -1.63 14.18
#